data_AF-G4YMB5-F1
#
_entry.id   AF-G4YMB5-F1
#
_cell.length_a   1.000
_cell.length_b   1.000
_cell.length_c   1.000
_cell.angle_alpha   90.00
_cell.angle_beta   90.00
_cell.angle_gamma   90.00
#
_symmetry.space_group_name_H-M   'P 1'
#
loop_
_entity.id
_entity.type
_entity.pdbx_description
1 polymer ?
#
loop_
_entity_poly.entity_id
_entity_poly.type
_entity_poly.pdbx_seq_one_letter_code
_entity_poly.pdbx_strand_id
1 'polypeptide(L)'
;MVGTAFPVTVKGTDRVWELQKTIKNEAVEIFGDFNAAQLRLYLAKNDSGQWLSAAEVQAIENGDARPARSLLARGHLASMSQLVGILKGRDANSVHILVPAPSKSSEIEVEPDIAGKRKRSEQSFGEVEKIGVSAEEWKFLFDILRQKRQAGPGAQLVFSGFVATQTLHEFCKGFGGFPSSYFVRQEGLVLWGLVMRILSKREKRVVLVGSAGVGKSCFVMLVSLYVALVEKKKVLVVRRLRGFSEASAVVYLDGAKGSCIRMANLTSAKIASLPDRKEFQDAFVLIDGYSRKEAGHLFGLLPFQLIASPMEDDICFDDSACAVVLPGWQHSDLLQYAESKPDDWKRSTGFGHEQQKTVKELVEAQYFYSGGSLRNFLKHREDVKNGIDSICGIVENAQSVDLESLHQAGLQVSESYDRVRRHYVLDPNDEDHYWHVCHWLTQVDCGYAFKRIGRFMDWENLIGNYECAQKARSGFCGAAYEQCFHGALHQATKWYPVQMVNVVVNFDPTCSNQRYDRIELGGQSVQCEGTCRTEDKCYAHMPKLAPGTYWHPECVEFPFVDAVVICEATLRGSSMKEKIVACVSTTVGDRKIFQPELWRKLKEAIDENDSIPTSVPRVFVIVGPDASTCKRFTLVDAPAPDEHMVCCFDPPKFPRKPALPY
;
A
#
# COMPACT_ATOMS: atom_id res chain seq x y z
N MET A 1 -35.29 12.83 11.37
CA MET A 1 -34.46 14.03 11.64
C MET A 1 -35.08 15.12 10.79
N VAL A 2 -35.81 16.08 11.35
CA VAL A 2 -36.51 17.12 10.55
C VAL A 2 -35.44 18.04 9.96
N GLY A 3 -35.44 18.23 8.64
CA GLY A 3 -34.53 19.13 7.94
C GLY A 3 -35.12 20.54 7.87
N THR A 4 -34.27 21.56 7.98
CA THR A 4 -34.67 22.97 7.85
C THR A 4 -33.96 23.58 6.64
N ALA A 5 -34.73 24.18 5.72
CA ALA A 5 -34.19 24.91 4.58
C ALA A 5 -34.21 26.42 4.84
N PHE A 6 -33.11 27.09 4.49
CA PHE A 6 -32.98 28.54 4.58
C PHE A 6 -32.11 29.04 3.42
N PRO A 7 -32.38 30.24 2.89
CA PRO A 7 -31.60 30.81 1.79
C PRO A 7 -30.27 31.39 2.31
N VAL A 8 -29.22 31.27 1.51
CA VAL A 8 -27.91 31.88 1.77
C VAL A 8 -27.44 32.61 0.52
N THR A 9 -27.04 33.87 0.67
CA THR A 9 -26.50 34.68 -0.44
C THR A 9 -24.97 34.64 -0.41
N VAL A 10 -24.35 34.24 -1.51
CA VAL A 10 -22.89 34.24 -1.72
C VAL A 10 -22.53 34.86 -3.06
N LYS A 11 -21.33 35.44 -3.18
CA LYS A 11 -20.82 36.00 -4.43
C LYS A 11 -20.08 34.94 -5.22
N GLY A 12 -20.03 35.11 -6.55
CA GLY A 12 -19.33 34.15 -7.40
C GLY A 12 -17.81 34.07 -7.17
N THR A 13 -17.22 35.13 -6.62
CA THR A 13 -15.81 35.17 -6.21
C THR A 13 -15.52 34.42 -4.92
N ASP A 14 -16.56 34.06 -4.16
CA ASP A 14 -16.42 33.51 -2.83
C ASP A 14 -15.85 32.09 -2.90
N ARG A 15 -15.09 31.74 -1.85
CA ARG A 15 -14.55 30.38 -1.68
C ARG A 15 -15.52 29.52 -0.89
N VAL A 16 -15.36 28.19 -0.99
CA VAL A 16 -16.20 27.22 -0.26
C VAL A 16 -16.26 27.50 1.25
N TRP A 17 -15.15 27.94 1.86
CA TRP A 17 -15.10 28.26 3.30
C TRP A 17 -15.96 29.48 3.70
N GLU A 18 -16.17 30.43 2.79
CA GLU A 18 -17.02 31.60 3.05
C GLU A 18 -18.49 31.20 3.06
N LEU A 19 -18.90 30.33 2.13
CA LEU A 19 -20.23 29.73 2.13
C LEU A 19 -20.49 28.92 3.41
N GLN A 20 -19.53 28.11 3.87
CA GLN A 20 -19.63 27.40 5.14
C GLN A 20 -19.81 28.37 6.33
N LYS A 21 -19.08 29.49 6.34
CA LYS A 21 -19.21 30.50 7.39
C LYS A 21 -20.58 31.16 7.38
N THR A 22 -21.11 31.49 6.20
CA THR A 22 -22.45 32.08 6.07
C THR A 22 -23.54 31.10 6.50
N ILE A 23 -23.46 29.83 6.09
CA ILE A 23 -24.40 28.78 6.53
C ILE A 23 -24.39 28.62 8.06
N LYS A 24 -23.21 28.59 8.68
CA LYS A 24 -23.10 28.51 10.14
C LYS A 24 -23.79 29.71 10.83
N ASN A 25 -23.55 30.91 10.32
CA ASN A 25 -24.08 32.14 10.92
C ASN A 25 -25.61 32.21 10.81
N GLU A 26 -26.17 31.80 9.67
CA GLU A 26 -27.63 31.78 9.44
C GLU A 26 -28.34 30.68 10.25
N ALA A 27 -27.69 29.54 10.47
CA ALA A 27 -28.23 28.41 11.24
C ALA A 27 -27.51 28.20 12.58
N VAL A 28 -27.30 29.29 13.33
CA VAL A 28 -26.59 29.25 14.61
C VAL A 28 -27.26 28.34 15.64
N GLU A 29 -28.59 28.20 15.59
CA GLU A 29 -29.35 27.31 16.50
C GLU A 29 -29.13 25.81 16.20
N ILE A 30 -28.74 25.47 14.97
CA ILE A 30 -28.47 24.09 14.54
C ILE A 30 -27.00 23.73 14.78
N PHE A 31 -26.09 24.67 14.53
CA PHE A 31 -24.65 24.42 14.54
C PHE A 31 -23.92 24.96 15.77
N GLY A 32 -24.50 25.87 16.56
CA GLY A 32 -23.89 26.40 17.79
C GLY A 32 -22.42 26.81 17.63
N ASP A 33 -21.56 26.26 18.49
CA ASP A 33 -20.11 26.53 18.50
C ASP A 33 -19.32 25.74 17.43
N PHE A 34 -19.97 24.92 16.61
CA PHE A 34 -19.32 24.10 15.58
C PHE A 34 -18.49 24.96 14.62
N ASN A 35 -17.30 24.51 14.25
CA ASN A 35 -16.45 25.29 13.35
C ASN A 35 -17.06 25.25 11.94
N ALA A 36 -17.20 26.41 11.29
CA ALA A 36 -17.73 26.50 9.93
C ALA A 36 -16.97 25.57 8.95
N ALA A 37 -15.64 25.46 9.09
CA ALA A 37 -14.82 24.58 8.25
C ALA A 37 -15.16 23.08 8.40
N GLN A 38 -15.85 22.67 9.47
CA GLN A 38 -16.29 21.30 9.71
C GLN A 38 -17.63 20.98 9.03
N LEU A 39 -18.34 21.98 8.50
CA LEU A 39 -19.60 21.77 7.80
C LEU A 39 -19.35 21.06 6.47
N ARG A 40 -19.88 19.86 6.31
CA ARG A 40 -19.77 19.12 5.06
C ARG A 40 -20.87 19.58 4.11
N LEU A 41 -20.47 20.19 2.98
CA LEU A 41 -21.40 20.65 1.97
C LEU A 41 -21.53 19.60 0.85
N TYR A 42 -22.76 19.19 0.55
CA TYR A 42 -23.05 18.25 -0.53
C TYR A 42 -23.93 18.92 -1.57
N LEU A 43 -23.56 18.80 -2.84
CA LEU A 43 -24.46 19.19 -3.92
C LEU A 43 -25.67 18.25 -3.89
N ALA A 44 -26.88 18.82 -3.95
CA ALA A 44 -28.11 18.06 -4.01
C ALA A 44 -28.32 17.44 -5.41
N LYS A 45 -27.43 16.52 -5.83
CA LYS A 45 -27.47 15.82 -7.12
C LYS A 45 -27.53 14.32 -6.95
N ASN A 46 -28.53 13.66 -7.52
CA ASN A 46 -28.73 12.21 -7.47
C ASN A 46 -27.63 11.38 -8.16
N ASP A 47 -27.80 10.06 -8.18
CA ASP A 47 -26.77 9.14 -8.66
C ASP A 47 -26.41 9.31 -10.14
N SER A 48 -27.34 9.82 -10.97
CA SER A 48 -27.15 10.13 -12.39
C SER A 48 -26.62 11.55 -12.65
N GLY A 49 -26.29 12.31 -11.59
CA GLY A 49 -25.73 13.66 -11.70
C GLY A 49 -26.77 14.76 -11.93
N GLN A 50 -28.07 14.44 -11.86
CA GLN A 50 -29.17 15.39 -11.96
C GLN A 50 -29.50 16.00 -10.60
N TRP A 51 -29.92 17.28 -10.57
CA TRP A 51 -30.35 17.93 -9.32
C TRP A 51 -31.58 17.25 -8.73
N LEU A 52 -31.67 17.17 -7.39
CA LEU A 52 -32.86 16.71 -6.69
C LEU A 52 -34.07 17.55 -7.08
N SER A 53 -35.19 16.89 -7.30
CA SER A 53 -36.49 17.51 -7.54
C SER A 53 -37.04 18.18 -6.26
N ALA A 54 -37.99 19.11 -6.42
CA ALA A 54 -38.64 19.76 -5.28
C ALA A 54 -39.30 18.75 -4.32
N ALA A 55 -39.86 17.65 -4.86
CA ALA A 55 -40.47 16.59 -4.06
C ALA A 55 -39.44 15.82 -3.22
N GLU A 56 -38.24 15.57 -3.77
CA GLU A 56 -37.15 14.90 -3.04
C GLU A 56 -36.55 15.79 -1.94
N VAL A 57 -36.41 17.10 -2.22
CA VAL A 57 -35.99 18.08 -1.21
C VAL A 57 -37.00 18.15 -0.06
N GLN A 58 -38.30 18.22 -0.39
CA GLN A 58 -39.37 18.25 0.62
C GLN A 58 -39.45 16.95 1.43
N ALA A 59 -39.13 15.79 0.84
CA ALA A 59 -39.02 14.53 1.57
C ALA A 59 -37.88 14.54 2.60
N ILE A 60 -36.72 15.13 2.24
CA ILE A 60 -35.58 15.30 3.14
C ILE A 60 -35.92 16.27 4.29
N GLU A 61 -36.60 17.39 4.00
CA GLU A 61 -37.08 18.34 5.02
C GLU A 61 -38.03 17.67 6.02
N ASN A 62 -38.92 16.80 5.54
CA ASN A 62 -39.83 16.01 6.38
C ASN A 62 -39.14 14.82 7.11
N GLY A 63 -37.82 14.67 6.92
CA GLY A 63 -36.97 13.74 7.64
C GLY A 63 -36.83 12.35 7.04
N ASP A 64 -37.25 12.15 5.78
CA ASP A 64 -36.90 10.98 4.98
C ASP A 64 -35.52 11.18 4.35
N ALA A 65 -34.50 10.62 4.99
CA ALA A 65 -33.11 10.72 4.53
C ALA A 65 -32.79 9.78 3.34
N ARG A 66 -33.72 8.92 2.89
CA ARG A 66 -33.46 7.95 1.79
C ARG A 66 -32.91 8.60 0.52
N PRO A 67 -33.44 9.75 0.03
CA PRO A 67 -32.93 10.41 -1.17
C PRO A 67 -31.51 10.98 -0.99
N ALA A 68 -31.06 11.21 0.25
CA ALA A 68 -29.73 11.76 0.56
C ALA A 68 -28.67 10.70 0.91
N ARG A 69 -29.05 9.43 1.11
CA ARG A 69 -28.12 8.38 1.57
C ARG A 69 -26.98 8.09 0.60
N SER A 70 -27.26 7.99 -0.70
CA SER A 70 -26.20 7.78 -1.71
C SER A 70 -25.33 9.02 -1.90
N LEU A 71 -25.84 10.22 -1.58
CA LEU A 71 -25.11 11.50 -1.69
C LEU A 71 -24.05 11.65 -0.61
N LEU A 72 -24.40 11.31 0.62
CA LEU A 72 -23.50 11.44 1.77
C LEU A 72 -22.27 10.52 1.67
N ALA A 73 -22.34 9.48 0.82
CA ALA A 73 -21.25 8.54 0.55
C ALA A 73 -20.23 9.02 -0.51
N ARG A 74 -20.56 10.04 -1.33
CA ARG A 74 -19.78 10.47 -2.50
C ARG A 74 -18.68 11.50 -2.22
N GLY A 75 -18.49 11.89 -0.96
CA GLY A 75 -17.57 12.96 -0.56
C GLY A 75 -18.22 14.35 -0.63
N HIS A 76 -17.74 15.26 0.23
CA HIS A 76 -18.24 16.64 0.34
C HIS A 76 -17.39 17.60 -0.50
N LEU A 77 -17.88 18.82 -0.74
CA LEU A 77 -17.11 19.86 -1.42
C LEU A 77 -15.84 20.18 -0.61
N ALA A 78 -14.68 19.69 -1.08
CA ALA A 78 -13.42 19.71 -0.33
C ALA A 78 -12.39 20.76 -0.81
N SER A 79 -12.66 21.51 -1.89
CA SER A 79 -11.66 22.37 -2.53
C SER A 79 -11.73 23.85 -2.11
N MET A 80 -10.57 24.50 -1.98
CA MET A 80 -10.40 25.96 -1.75
C MET A 80 -10.61 26.83 -3.00
N SER A 81 -11.11 26.26 -4.10
CA SER A 81 -11.41 26.95 -5.37
C SER A 81 -12.67 27.83 -5.31
N GLN A 82 -12.84 28.71 -6.31
CA GLN A 82 -14.01 29.59 -6.45
C GLN A 82 -15.29 28.79 -6.72
N LEU A 83 -16.40 29.21 -6.11
CA LEU A 83 -17.70 28.52 -6.20
C LEU A 83 -18.32 28.55 -7.62
N VAL A 84 -17.99 29.54 -8.45
CA VAL A 84 -18.55 29.73 -9.81
C VAL A 84 -18.35 28.52 -10.71
N GLY A 85 -17.21 27.83 -10.65
CA GLY A 85 -16.96 26.66 -11.50
C GLY A 85 -17.81 25.45 -11.13
N ILE A 86 -18.18 25.32 -9.84
CA ILE A 86 -18.90 24.19 -9.27
C ILE A 86 -20.41 24.31 -9.51
N LEU A 87 -20.92 25.55 -9.58
CA LEU A 87 -22.34 25.86 -9.67
C LEU A 87 -22.83 26.07 -11.13
N LYS A 88 -22.01 25.75 -12.15
CA LYS A 88 -22.44 25.81 -13.56
C LYS A 88 -23.45 24.71 -13.87
N GLY A 89 -24.64 25.08 -14.35
CA GLY A 89 -25.64 24.15 -14.86
C GLY A 89 -27.08 24.37 -14.40
N ARG A 90 -27.54 25.62 -14.29
CA ARG A 90 -28.97 25.94 -14.23
C ARG A 90 -29.24 27.33 -14.79
N ASP A 91 -30.39 27.48 -15.43
CA ASP A 91 -31.01 28.76 -15.83
C ASP A 91 -31.65 29.54 -14.66
N ALA A 92 -31.30 29.25 -13.39
CA ALA A 92 -31.98 29.87 -12.24
C ALA A 92 -31.01 30.23 -11.11
N ASN A 93 -31.21 31.44 -10.56
CA ASN A 93 -30.47 32.13 -9.50
C ASN A 93 -30.44 31.41 -8.13
N SER A 94 -30.61 30.09 -8.05
CA SER A 94 -30.60 29.32 -6.81
C SER A 94 -30.13 27.87 -7.01
N VAL A 95 -29.21 27.44 -6.14
CA VAL A 95 -28.67 26.08 -6.06
C VAL A 95 -28.92 25.51 -4.67
N HIS A 96 -29.34 24.25 -4.59
CA HIS A 96 -29.59 23.56 -3.32
C HIS A 96 -28.35 22.80 -2.86
N ILE A 97 -27.98 22.99 -1.58
CA ILE A 97 -26.84 22.35 -0.93
C ILE A 97 -27.36 21.67 0.33
N LEU A 98 -26.98 20.41 0.53
CA LEU A 98 -27.30 19.66 1.72
C LEU A 98 -26.15 19.75 2.72
N VAL A 99 -26.48 20.02 3.98
CA VAL A 99 -25.53 20.10 5.09
C VAL A 99 -26.03 19.21 6.22
N PRO A 100 -25.31 18.13 6.58
CA PRO A 100 -25.73 17.26 7.66
C PRO A 100 -25.55 17.96 9.01
N ALA A 101 -26.58 17.89 9.85
CA ALA A 101 -26.50 18.37 11.23
C ALA A 101 -25.59 17.47 12.07
N PRO A 102 -24.84 18.03 13.04
CA PRO A 102 -24.02 17.24 13.96
C PRO A 102 -24.90 16.36 14.86
N SER A 103 -24.45 15.12 15.12
CA SER A 103 -25.13 14.17 16.00
C SER A 103 -25.13 14.71 17.44
N LYS A 104 -26.30 15.01 18.03
CA LYS A 104 -26.39 15.41 19.45
C LYS A 104 -26.06 14.21 20.34
N SER A 105 -24.95 14.27 21.08
CA SER A 105 -24.78 13.51 22.33
C SER A 105 -25.51 14.24 23.46
N SER A 106 -26.21 13.49 24.31
CA SER A 106 -27.09 13.98 25.36
C SER A 106 -26.39 14.83 26.43
N GLU A 107 -27.07 15.94 26.76
CA GLU A 107 -27.16 16.66 28.05
C GLU A 107 -25.87 17.18 28.72
N ILE A 108 -25.61 18.47 28.51
CA ILE A 108 -25.00 19.35 29.53
C ILE A 108 -26.09 20.37 29.88
N GLU A 109 -26.57 20.32 31.12
CA GLU A 109 -27.42 21.37 31.69
C GLU A 109 -26.62 22.68 31.74
N VAL A 110 -27.17 23.74 31.15
CA VAL A 110 -26.60 25.08 31.18
C VAL A 110 -27.35 25.88 32.23
N GLU A 111 -26.71 26.16 33.37
CA GLU A 111 -27.16 27.26 34.24
C GLU A 111 -26.92 28.60 33.52
N PRO A 112 -27.87 29.55 33.61
CA PRO A 112 -27.73 30.84 32.94
C PRO A 112 -26.98 31.80 33.85
N ASP A 113 -25.70 32.09 33.54
CA ASP A 113 -24.95 33.08 34.31
C ASP A 113 -24.95 34.47 33.66
N ILE A 114 -25.28 35.43 34.51
CA ILE A 114 -25.66 36.80 34.22
C ILE A 114 -24.42 37.65 33.89
N ALA A 115 -24.64 38.68 33.07
CA ALA A 115 -23.68 39.68 32.61
C ALA A 115 -22.59 40.09 33.62
N GLY A 116 -21.31 39.92 33.24
CA GLY A 116 -20.19 40.44 34.01
C GLY A 116 -18.81 40.32 33.34
N LYS A 117 -18.33 41.42 32.74
CA LYS A 117 -16.94 41.81 32.41
C LYS A 117 -15.88 40.69 32.19
N ARG A 118 -15.42 40.58 30.94
CA ARG A 118 -14.25 39.79 30.49
C ARG A 118 -12.98 40.05 31.34
N LYS A 119 -12.60 39.08 32.16
CA LYS A 119 -11.18 38.85 32.51
C LYS A 119 -10.53 38.05 31.36
N ARG A 120 -9.32 38.43 30.95
CA ARG A 120 -8.43 37.58 30.15
C ARG A 120 -8.17 36.33 30.99
N SER A 121 -8.88 35.25 30.75
CA SER A 121 -8.55 33.95 31.32
C SER A 121 -7.28 33.45 30.64
N GLU A 122 -6.30 33.02 31.43
CA GLU A 122 -5.30 32.08 30.98
C GLU A 122 -6.07 30.88 30.42
N GLN A 123 -6.07 30.72 29.09
CA GLN A 123 -6.69 29.57 28.46
C GLN A 123 -5.92 28.33 28.93
N SER A 124 -6.54 27.50 29.76
CA SER A 124 -6.00 26.19 30.14
C SER A 124 -5.89 25.31 28.89
N PHE A 125 -4.73 24.67 28.72
CA PHE A 125 -4.47 23.78 27.58
C PHE A 125 -4.72 22.35 28.01
N GLY A 126 -5.95 21.87 27.79
CA GLY A 126 -6.36 20.51 28.14
C GLY A 126 -6.36 20.24 29.64
N GLU A 127 -6.87 19.07 30.01
CA GLU A 127 -6.83 18.61 31.40
C GLU A 127 -5.51 17.85 31.65
N VAL A 128 -4.92 18.06 32.82
CA VAL A 128 -3.73 17.34 33.25
C VAL A 128 -4.14 15.96 33.75
N GLU A 129 -3.73 14.94 33.03
CA GLU A 129 -4.01 13.54 33.35
C GLU A 129 -2.74 12.84 33.87
N LYS A 130 -2.89 11.70 34.54
CA LYS A 130 -1.75 10.82 34.86
C LYS A 130 -1.42 9.93 33.67
N ILE A 131 -0.14 9.61 33.49
CA ILE A 131 0.27 8.60 32.51
C ILE A 131 -0.17 7.22 33.02
N GLY A 132 -1.28 6.71 32.51
CA GLY A 132 -1.88 5.44 32.91
C GLY A 132 -1.28 4.19 32.24
N VAL A 133 0.05 4.07 32.17
CA VAL A 133 0.74 2.90 31.58
C VAL A 133 1.37 2.06 32.69
N SER A 134 1.13 0.74 32.71
CA SER A 134 1.68 -0.18 33.73
C SER A 134 3.21 -0.20 33.70
N ALA A 135 3.83 -0.10 34.88
CA ALA A 135 5.28 -0.14 35.03
C ALA A 135 5.88 -1.47 34.59
N GLU A 136 5.18 -2.55 34.85
CA GLU A 136 5.56 -3.91 34.48
C GLU A 136 5.53 -4.07 32.96
N GLU A 137 4.47 -3.58 32.31
CA GLU A 137 4.27 -3.63 30.85
C GLU A 137 5.40 -2.91 30.10
N TRP A 138 5.65 -1.62 30.42
CA TRP A 138 6.65 -0.86 29.69
C TRP A 138 8.08 -1.29 30.02
N LYS A 139 8.37 -1.74 31.25
CA LYS A 139 9.71 -2.26 31.60
C LYS A 139 10.02 -3.49 30.78
N PHE A 140 9.11 -4.46 30.76
CA PHE A 140 9.30 -5.69 30.00
C PHE A 140 9.51 -5.42 28.50
N LEU A 141 8.69 -4.54 27.91
CA LEU A 141 8.84 -4.14 26.51
C LEU A 141 10.19 -3.50 26.22
N PHE A 142 10.63 -2.53 27.03
CA PHE A 142 11.89 -1.84 26.80
C PHE A 142 13.12 -2.68 27.15
N ASP A 143 13.00 -3.64 28.07
CA ASP A 143 14.04 -4.63 28.33
C ASP A 143 14.28 -5.51 27.10
N ILE A 144 13.21 -5.94 26.41
CA ILE A 144 13.31 -6.65 25.13
C ILE A 144 13.99 -5.77 24.07
N LEU A 145 13.53 -4.52 23.89
CA LEU A 145 14.11 -3.62 22.88
C LEU A 145 15.58 -3.27 23.15
N ARG A 146 16.03 -3.34 24.41
CA ARG A 146 17.43 -3.10 24.81
C ARG A 146 18.36 -4.30 24.66
N GLN A 147 17.82 -5.49 24.37
CA GLN A 147 18.65 -6.68 24.21
C GLN A 147 19.68 -6.45 23.11
N LYS A 148 20.96 -6.49 23.47
CA LYS A 148 22.05 -6.45 22.50
C LYS A 148 22.12 -7.78 21.78
N ARG A 149 22.27 -7.73 20.46
CA ARG A 149 22.58 -8.91 19.66
C ARG A 149 23.89 -9.52 20.16
N GLN A 150 23.92 -10.83 20.41
CA GLN A 150 25.19 -11.53 20.56
C GLN A 150 25.83 -11.60 19.17
N ALA A 151 27.04 -11.08 19.01
CA ALA A 151 27.75 -11.10 17.73
C ALA A 151 28.30 -12.51 17.45
N GLY A 152 27.95 -13.09 16.31
CA GLY A 152 28.48 -14.37 15.82
C GLY A 152 27.77 -14.87 14.55
N PRO A 153 28.43 -15.66 13.67
CA PRO A 153 27.77 -16.31 12.55
C PRO A 153 26.70 -17.28 13.07
N GLY A 154 25.43 -17.06 12.74
CA GLY A 154 24.29 -17.82 13.29
C GLY A 154 23.58 -17.16 14.49
N ALA A 155 23.85 -15.88 14.79
CA ALA A 155 23.16 -15.13 15.84
C ALA A 155 21.65 -15.04 15.59
N GLN A 156 20.89 -15.89 16.29
CA GLN A 156 19.43 -15.90 16.32
C GLN A 156 18.90 -14.76 17.21
N LEU A 157 17.73 -14.23 16.87
CA LEU A 157 16.97 -13.32 17.73
C LEU A 157 16.83 -13.92 19.14
N VAL A 158 17.17 -13.14 20.17
CA VAL A 158 16.94 -13.55 21.56
C VAL A 158 15.44 -13.60 21.87
N PHE A 159 14.63 -12.77 21.20
CA PHE A 159 13.17 -12.78 21.29
C PHE A 159 12.53 -12.29 19.99
N SER A 160 11.61 -13.07 19.43
CA SER A 160 10.67 -12.64 18.39
C SER A 160 9.28 -13.15 18.73
N GLY A 161 8.32 -12.23 18.85
CA GLY A 161 6.98 -12.56 19.31
C GLY A 161 6.21 -11.35 19.81
N PHE A 162 5.03 -11.62 20.37
CA PHE A 162 4.15 -10.58 20.89
C PHE A 162 4.53 -10.18 22.32
N VAL A 163 4.50 -8.87 22.56
CA VAL A 163 4.49 -8.27 23.89
C VAL A 163 3.10 -7.70 24.13
N ALA A 164 2.48 -8.04 25.25
CA ALA A 164 1.20 -7.45 25.63
C ALA A 164 1.39 -5.94 25.88
N THR A 165 0.52 -5.12 25.29
CA THR A 165 0.59 -3.67 25.35
C THR A 165 -0.79 -3.06 25.61
N GLN A 166 -1.52 -3.62 26.58
CA GLN A 166 -2.93 -3.31 26.83
C GLN A 166 -3.10 -1.93 27.47
N THR A 167 -2.32 -1.62 28.50
CA THR A 167 -2.39 -0.31 29.15
C THR A 167 -1.87 0.79 28.24
N LEU A 168 -0.88 0.48 27.39
CA LEU A 168 -0.43 1.36 26.33
C LEU A 168 -1.51 1.58 25.25
N HIS A 169 -2.20 0.52 24.81
CA HIS A 169 -3.29 0.62 23.85
C HIS A 169 -4.41 1.55 24.37
N GLU A 170 -4.82 1.35 25.62
CA GLU A 170 -5.81 2.18 26.30
C GLU A 170 -5.33 3.61 26.45
N PHE A 171 -4.07 3.82 26.86
CA PHE A 171 -3.46 5.13 26.94
C PHE A 171 -3.46 5.84 25.59
N CYS A 172 -3.17 5.17 24.48
CA CYS A 172 -3.13 5.79 23.15
C CYS A 172 -4.51 5.90 22.47
N LYS A 173 -5.59 5.38 23.08
CA LYS A 173 -6.95 5.43 22.54
C LYS A 173 -7.38 6.90 22.37
N GLY A 174 -7.83 7.26 21.17
CA GLY A 174 -8.19 8.64 20.82
C GLY A 174 -7.05 9.49 20.24
N PHE A 175 -5.79 9.03 20.30
CA PHE A 175 -4.59 9.78 19.86
C PHE A 175 -3.86 9.08 18.72
N GLY A 176 -4.64 8.49 17.81
CA GLY A 176 -4.15 7.66 16.70
C GLY A 176 -3.88 6.19 17.08
N GLY A 177 -4.08 5.81 18.35
CA GLY A 177 -4.01 4.43 18.82
C GLY A 177 -2.62 3.81 18.84
N PHE A 178 -2.54 2.65 19.50
CA PHE A 178 -1.39 1.74 19.55
C PHE A 178 -1.94 0.30 19.61
N PRO A 179 -1.30 -0.75 19.07
CA PRO A 179 -1.85 -2.11 19.16
C PRO A 179 -1.90 -2.62 20.62
N SER A 180 -2.89 -3.46 20.96
CA SER A 180 -2.99 -4.13 22.27
C SER A 180 -1.96 -5.25 22.46
N SER A 181 -1.29 -5.65 21.38
CA SER A 181 -0.09 -6.49 21.44
C SER A 181 0.90 -6.03 20.37
N TYR A 182 2.13 -5.72 20.78
CA TYR A 182 3.19 -5.30 19.89
C TYR A 182 4.02 -6.50 19.43
N PHE A 183 4.14 -6.70 18.12
CA PHE A 183 4.99 -7.75 17.56
C PHE A 183 6.43 -7.23 17.39
N VAL A 184 7.38 -7.88 18.07
CA VAL A 184 8.80 -7.54 18.01
C VAL A 184 9.45 -8.32 16.87
N ARG A 185 10.01 -7.57 15.92
CA ARG A 185 10.78 -8.09 14.77
C ARG A 185 12.22 -7.59 14.77
N GLN A 186 13.09 -8.28 14.05
CA GLN A 186 14.51 -7.99 13.98
C GLN A 186 14.80 -6.53 13.59
N GLU A 187 14.16 -6.05 12.53
CA GLU A 187 14.43 -4.71 12.01
C GLU A 187 14.02 -3.61 13.00
N GLY A 188 13.03 -3.90 13.86
CA GLY A 188 12.64 -3.02 14.95
C GLY A 188 13.71 -2.91 16.04
N LEU A 189 14.40 -4.02 16.36
CA LEU A 189 15.47 -4.06 17.37
C LEU A 189 16.73 -3.33 16.89
N VAL A 190 17.16 -3.59 15.66
CA VAL A 190 18.32 -2.90 15.05
C VAL A 190 18.05 -1.40 14.99
N LEU A 191 16.89 -1.02 14.47
CA LEU A 191 16.50 0.38 14.36
C LEU A 191 16.39 1.05 15.73
N TRP A 192 15.87 0.36 16.76
CA TRP A 192 15.83 0.88 18.12
C TRP A 192 17.21 1.25 18.65
N GLY A 193 18.18 0.32 18.54
CA GLY A 193 19.55 0.54 18.98
C GLY A 193 20.23 1.71 18.26
N LEU A 194 20.02 1.82 16.95
CA LEU A 194 20.54 2.90 16.12
C LEU A 194 19.92 4.26 16.49
N VAL A 195 18.58 4.34 16.52
CA VAL A 195 17.86 5.60 16.81
C VAL A 195 18.20 6.12 18.19
N MET A 196 18.18 5.27 19.22
CA MET A 196 18.52 5.71 20.58
C MET A 196 19.97 6.20 20.69
N ARG A 197 20.90 5.60 19.94
CA ARG A 197 22.29 6.05 19.86
C ARG A 197 22.40 7.43 19.20
N ILE A 198 21.67 7.68 18.11
CA ILE A 198 21.66 8.98 17.45
C ILE A 198 21.05 10.04 18.36
N LEU A 199 19.88 9.77 18.96
CA LEU A 199 19.17 10.70 19.84
C LEU A 199 19.92 11.03 21.15
N SER A 200 20.89 10.18 21.55
CA SER A 200 21.78 10.49 22.68
C SER A 200 22.76 11.65 22.39
N LYS A 201 22.98 11.98 21.11
CA LYS A 201 23.83 13.09 20.67
C LYS A 201 22.97 14.35 20.52
N ARG A 202 23.19 15.35 21.39
CA ARG A 202 22.31 16.53 21.56
C ARG A 202 21.99 17.31 20.28
N GLU A 203 22.86 17.29 19.28
CA GLU A 203 22.71 18.07 18.04
C GLU A 203 22.12 17.28 16.87
N LYS A 204 21.91 15.97 17.03
CA LYS A 204 21.45 15.11 15.93
C LYS A 204 19.96 14.87 16.00
N ARG A 205 19.30 15.05 14.86
CA ARG A 205 17.89 14.75 14.62
C ARG A 205 17.77 13.47 13.82
N VAL A 206 16.65 12.77 13.95
CA VAL A 206 16.37 11.54 13.20
C VAL A 206 15.18 11.75 12.28
N VAL A 207 15.34 11.31 11.05
CA VAL A 207 14.25 11.22 10.07
C VAL A 207 14.01 9.75 9.80
N LEU A 208 12.91 9.22 10.34
CA LEU A 208 12.49 7.84 10.12
C LEU A 208 11.69 7.73 8.82
N VAL A 209 12.34 7.19 7.80
CA VAL A 209 11.78 6.94 6.46
C VAL A 209 11.16 5.55 6.39
N GLY A 210 10.08 5.41 5.63
CA GLY A 210 9.52 4.10 5.29
C GLY A 210 8.11 4.23 4.72
N SER A 211 7.57 3.14 4.21
CA SER A 211 6.29 3.17 3.49
C SER A 211 5.09 3.04 4.43
N ALA A 212 3.87 3.11 3.88
CA ALA A 212 2.65 2.99 4.67
C ALA A 212 2.49 1.56 5.23
N GLY A 213 2.32 1.45 6.56
CA GLY A 213 2.04 0.16 7.22
C GLY A 213 3.27 -0.61 7.71
N VAL A 214 4.48 -0.07 7.57
CA VAL A 214 5.72 -0.70 8.09
C VAL A 214 5.92 -0.54 9.61
N GLY A 215 5.07 0.26 10.28
CA GLY A 215 5.08 0.41 11.74
C GLY A 215 5.69 1.69 12.27
N LYS A 216 6.01 2.69 11.43
CA LYS A 216 6.65 3.95 11.84
C LYS A 216 5.95 4.65 13.00
N SER A 217 4.63 4.84 12.91
CA SER A 217 3.85 5.51 13.97
C SER A 217 3.90 4.77 15.30
N CYS A 218 3.91 3.42 15.28
CA CYS A 218 4.11 2.64 16.50
C CYS A 218 5.51 2.86 17.06
N PHE A 219 6.53 2.88 16.20
CA PHE A 219 7.92 3.12 16.61
C PHE A 219 8.10 4.52 17.25
N VAL A 220 7.52 5.57 16.66
CA VAL A 220 7.53 6.93 17.23
C VAL A 220 6.91 6.96 18.63
N MET A 221 5.79 6.24 18.83
CA MET A 221 5.15 6.14 20.15
C MET A 221 6.01 5.37 21.16
N LEU A 222 6.74 4.34 20.74
CA LEU A 222 7.67 3.64 21.63
C LEU A 222 8.82 4.54 22.07
N VAL A 223 9.38 5.33 21.15
CA VAL A 223 10.44 6.30 21.47
C VAL A 223 9.91 7.37 22.43
N SER A 224 8.73 7.94 22.18
CA SER A 224 8.16 9.00 23.02
C SER A 224 7.95 8.53 24.46
N LEU A 225 7.41 7.32 24.63
CA LEU A 225 7.16 6.75 25.95
C LEU A 225 8.43 6.32 26.66
N TYR A 226 9.43 5.83 25.95
CA TYR A 226 10.72 5.52 26.55
C TYR A 226 11.39 6.79 27.10
N VAL A 227 11.44 7.85 26.30
CA VAL A 227 12.02 9.13 26.71
C VAL A 227 11.26 9.73 27.90
N ALA A 228 9.93 9.62 27.94
CA ALA A 228 9.13 10.10 29.06
C ALA A 228 9.25 9.21 30.32
N LEU A 229 9.00 7.90 30.19
CA LEU A 229 8.86 6.99 31.32
C LEU A 229 10.19 6.53 31.89
N VAL A 230 11.20 6.35 31.04
CA VAL A 230 12.51 5.80 31.41
C VAL A 230 13.53 6.91 31.61
N GLU A 231 13.65 7.84 30.65
CA GLU A 231 14.59 8.96 30.77
C GLU A 231 14.04 10.13 31.60
N LYS A 232 12.76 10.08 32.00
CA LYS A 232 12.09 11.11 32.81
C LYS A 232 12.12 12.50 32.18
N LYS A 233 12.16 12.58 30.85
CA LYS A 233 12.17 13.84 30.10
C LYS A 233 10.77 14.28 29.70
N LYS A 234 10.66 15.57 29.37
CA LYS A 234 9.47 16.14 28.72
C LYS A 234 9.43 15.73 27.26
N VAL A 235 8.26 15.36 26.76
CA VAL A 235 8.08 14.90 25.38
C VAL A 235 6.84 15.54 24.78
N LEU A 236 6.94 16.06 23.56
CA LEU A 236 5.83 16.62 22.80
C LEU A 236 5.64 15.81 21.51
N VAL A 237 4.54 15.09 21.38
CA VAL A 237 4.22 14.30 20.19
C VAL A 237 3.16 15.05 19.38
N VAL A 238 3.49 15.39 18.14
CA VAL A 238 2.55 15.96 17.16
C VAL A 238 2.17 14.86 16.16
N ARG A 239 0.89 14.53 16.06
CA ARG A 239 0.42 13.38 15.28
C ARG A 239 -0.78 13.73 14.41
N ARG A 240 -0.74 13.37 13.12
CA ARG A 240 -1.89 13.48 12.22
C ARG A 240 -2.94 12.41 12.57
N LEU A 241 -4.19 12.81 12.78
CA LEU A 241 -5.30 11.88 13.01
C LEU A 241 -5.95 11.45 11.69
N ARG A 242 -6.39 10.18 11.61
CA ARG A 242 -7.04 9.62 10.42
C ARG A 242 -8.53 9.97 10.39
N GLY A 243 -9.06 10.32 9.21
CA GLY A 243 -10.51 10.51 8.98
C GLY A 243 -11.01 11.96 8.97
N PHE A 244 -10.14 12.92 9.30
CA PHE A 244 -10.42 14.35 9.28
C PHE A 244 -9.23 15.03 8.61
N SER A 245 -9.43 15.66 7.45
CA SER A 245 -8.39 16.51 6.86
C SER A 245 -8.01 17.59 7.88
N GLU A 246 -6.71 17.72 8.16
CA GLU A 246 -6.11 18.71 9.08
C GLU A 246 -6.24 18.48 10.60
N ALA A 247 -6.88 17.42 11.07
CA ALA A 247 -6.96 17.15 12.51
C ALA A 247 -5.61 16.64 13.06
N SER A 248 -4.98 17.45 13.90
CA SER A 248 -3.73 17.11 14.59
C SER A 248 -4.03 16.80 16.06
N ALA A 249 -3.51 15.68 16.56
CA ALA A 249 -3.41 15.42 17.99
C ALA A 249 -2.03 15.85 18.48
N VAL A 250 -2.02 16.49 19.65
CA VAL A 250 -0.80 16.76 20.40
C VAL A 250 -0.89 16.06 21.74
N VAL A 251 0.15 15.30 22.07
CA VAL A 251 0.30 14.66 23.37
C VAL A 251 1.59 15.16 23.99
N TYR A 252 1.47 15.86 25.11
CA TYR A 252 2.59 16.24 25.94
C TYR A 252 2.73 15.29 27.11
N LEU A 253 3.91 14.71 27.30
CA LEU A 253 4.26 13.82 28.39
C LEU A 253 5.30 14.50 29.27
N ASP A 254 4.97 14.74 30.54
CA ASP A 254 5.93 15.18 31.54
C ASP A 254 6.42 13.95 32.33
N GLY A 255 7.53 13.37 31.86
CA GLY A 255 8.11 12.18 32.46
C GLY A 255 8.51 12.33 33.92
N ALA A 256 8.91 13.54 34.32
CA ALA A 256 9.32 13.84 35.70
C ALA A 256 8.12 13.87 36.65
N LYS A 257 6.99 14.44 36.20
CA LYS A 257 5.74 14.50 36.98
C LYS A 257 4.85 13.26 36.80
N GLY A 258 5.12 12.43 35.80
CA GLY A 258 4.26 11.30 35.46
C GLY A 258 2.88 11.73 34.95
N SER A 259 2.79 12.91 34.36
CA SER A 259 1.54 13.51 33.87
C SER A 259 1.55 13.66 32.35
N CYS A 260 0.37 13.68 31.75
CA CYS A 260 0.20 13.97 30.33
C CYS A 260 -0.89 15.02 30.10
N ILE A 261 -0.73 15.77 29.02
CA ILE A 261 -1.73 16.69 28.50
C ILE A 261 -2.04 16.27 27.08
N ARG A 262 -3.34 16.17 26.78
CA ARG A 262 -3.86 15.70 25.50
C ARG A 262 -4.64 16.81 24.84
N MET A 263 -4.34 17.07 23.59
CA MET A 263 -5.02 18.08 22.78
C MET A 263 -5.33 17.48 21.41
N ALA A 264 -6.52 17.77 20.89
CA ALA A 264 -6.93 17.36 19.56
C ALA A 264 -7.44 18.57 18.77
N ASN A 265 -7.40 18.48 17.44
CA ASN A 265 -7.88 19.50 16.52
C ASN A 265 -7.21 20.88 16.70
N LEU A 266 -5.93 20.89 17.06
CA LEU A 266 -5.14 22.12 17.11
C LEU A 266 -4.82 22.62 15.71
N THR A 267 -4.86 23.94 15.51
CA THR A 267 -4.40 24.58 14.26
C THR A 267 -2.88 24.54 14.18
N SER A 268 -2.32 24.58 12.97
CA SER A 268 -0.87 24.55 12.75
C SER A 268 -0.13 25.68 13.48
N ALA A 269 -0.71 26.89 13.52
CA ALA A 269 -0.17 28.02 14.26
C ALA A 269 -0.14 27.78 15.78
N LYS A 270 -1.16 27.12 16.34
CA LYS A 270 -1.15 26.75 17.77
C LYS A 270 -0.05 25.74 18.05
N ILE A 271 0.11 24.74 17.18
CA ILE A 271 1.16 23.72 17.32
C ILE A 271 2.56 24.35 17.25
N ALA A 272 2.79 25.24 16.29
CA ALA A 272 4.06 25.93 16.11
C ALA A 272 4.48 26.78 17.32
N SER A 273 3.51 27.33 18.06
CA SER A 273 3.76 28.15 19.26
C SER A 273 3.85 27.36 20.57
N LEU A 274 3.70 26.02 20.55
CA LEU A 274 3.81 25.22 21.77
C LEU A 274 5.22 25.29 22.38
N PRO A 275 6.32 25.10 21.63
CA PRO A 275 7.67 25.11 22.22
C PRO A 275 8.06 26.41 22.92
N ASP A 276 7.48 27.55 22.52
CA ASP A 276 7.77 28.87 23.11
C ASP A 276 7.17 29.05 24.51
N ARG A 277 6.26 28.15 24.92
CA ARG A 277 5.61 28.22 26.24
C ARG A 277 6.48 27.53 27.27
N LYS A 278 6.59 28.15 28.45
CA LYS A 278 7.35 27.63 29.60
C LYS A 278 7.02 26.18 29.96
N GLU A 279 5.77 25.78 29.78
CA GLU A 279 5.31 24.41 30.05
C GLU A 279 6.02 23.38 29.15
N PHE A 280 6.10 23.67 27.85
CA PHE A 280 6.65 22.79 26.81
C PHE A 280 8.13 23.05 26.51
N GLN A 281 8.74 24.04 27.16
CA GLN A 281 10.15 24.34 27.00
C GLN A 281 11.01 23.10 27.36
N ASP A 282 12.04 22.87 26.54
CA ASP A 282 12.96 21.73 26.58
C ASP A 282 12.32 20.36 26.32
N ALA A 283 11.09 20.32 25.81
CA ALA A 283 10.45 19.07 25.42
C ALA A 283 11.12 18.45 24.19
N PHE A 284 11.28 17.14 24.24
CA PHE A 284 11.67 16.33 23.10
C PHE A 284 10.50 16.25 22.11
N VAL A 285 10.65 16.79 20.92
CA VAL A 285 9.58 16.91 19.94
C VAL A 285 9.65 15.77 18.93
N LEU A 286 8.54 15.04 18.82
CA LEU A 286 8.34 13.97 17.85
C LEU A 286 7.17 14.28 16.93
N ILE A 287 7.33 14.02 15.63
CA ILE A 287 6.31 14.30 14.61
C ILE A 287 5.96 12.99 13.88
N ASP A 288 4.66 12.68 13.79
CA ASP A 288 4.12 11.50 13.10
C ASP A 288 3.00 11.88 12.12
N GLY A 289 3.04 11.29 10.93
CA GLY A 289 2.01 11.46 9.90
C GLY A 289 2.13 12.73 9.07
N TYR A 290 3.30 13.40 9.08
CA TYR A 290 3.63 14.52 8.21
C TYR A 290 4.96 14.23 7.52
N SER A 291 5.11 14.62 6.25
CA SER A 291 6.44 14.75 5.66
C SER A 291 7.18 15.94 6.25
N ARG A 292 8.51 15.99 6.09
CA ARG A 292 9.34 17.11 6.52
C ARG A 292 8.96 18.38 5.76
N LYS A 293 8.67 18.26 4.46
CA LYS A 293 8.18 19.38 3.65
C LYS A 293 6.85 19.90 4.17
N GLU A 294 5.90 19.02 4.47
CA GLU A 294 4.61 19.40 5.05
C GLU A 294 4.79 20.02 6.45
N ALA A 295 5.58 19.41 7.31
CA ALA A 295 5.85 19.90 8.67
C ALA A 295 6.50 21.28 8.63
N GLY A 296 7.48 21.50 7.75
CA GLY A 296 8.11 22.80 7.54
C GLY A 296 7.13 23.85 7.00
N HIS A 297 6.24 23.46 6.08
CA HIS A 297 5.23 24.37 5.54
C HIS A 297 4.15 24.74 6.57
N LEU A 298 3.67 23.77 7.35
CA LEU A 298 2.56 23.95 8.29
C LEU A 298 3.00 24.55 9.62
N PHE A 299 4.14 24.09 10.15
CA PHE A 299 4.61 24.44 11.50
C PHE A 299 5.84 25.36 11.49
N GLY A 300 6.38 25.70 10.32
CA GLY A 300 7.57 26.54 10.19
C GLY A 300 8.83 25.85 10.73
N LEU A 301 9.60 26.57 11.54
CA LEU A 301 10.85 26.09 12.16
C LEU A 301 10.62 25.26 13.42
N LEU A 302 9.54 24.46 13.49
CA LEU A 302 9.26 23.63 14.65
C LEU A 302 10.46 22.69 14.90
N PRO A 303 11.20 22.83 16.02
CA PRO A 303 12.34 21.97 16.28
C PRO A 303 11.83 20.56 16.54
N PHE A 304 12.44 19.56 15.91
CA PHE A 304 12.12 18.15 16.13
C PHE A 304 13.38 17.35 16.37
N GLN A 305 13.27 16.30 17.16
CA GLN A 305 14.32 15.31 17.36
C GLN A 305 14.05 14.02 16.59
N LEU A 306 12.78 13.67 16.36
CA LEU A 306 12.40 12.53 15.54
C LEU A 306 11.15 12.85 14.70
N ILE A 307 11.22 12.65 13.39
CA ILE A 307 10.05 12.72 12.49
C ILE A 307 9.90 11.41 11.73
N ALA A 308 8.68 10.86 11.70
CA ALA A 308 8.33 9.74 10.84
C ALA A 308 7.73 10.26 9.53
N SER A 309 8.49 10.14 8.46
CA SER A 309 8.15 10.67 7.14
C SER A 309 7.78 9.56 6.13
N PRO A 310 6.87 9.80 5.18
CA PRO A 310 6.69 8.97 3.99
C PRO A 310 7.92 8.99 3.06
N MET A 311 7.80 8.25 1.96
CA MET A 311 8.89 7.88 1.04
C MET A 311 9.55 9.06 0.31
N GLU A 312 8.84 10.16 0.12
CA GLU A 312 9.14 11.18 -0.90
C GLU A 312 9.69 12.50 -0.34
N ASP A 313 10.10 12.53 0.92
CA ASP A 313 10.94 13.64 1.34
C ASP A 313 12.28 13.53 0.63
N ASP A 314 12.60 14.53 -0.20
CA ASP A 314 13.97 14.76 -0.68
C ASP A 314 14.92 14.54 0.50
N ILE A 315 15.84 13.58 0.36
CA ILE A 315 16.84 13.29 1.38
C ILE A 315 17.76 14.51 1.45
N CYS A 316 17.36 15.48 2.26
CA CYS A 316 18.14 16.69 2.46
C CYS A 316 19.32 16.32 3.34
N PHE A 317 20.53 16.46 2.77
CA PHE A 317 21.83 16.31 3.42
C PHE A 317 22.13 17.50 4.35
N ASP A 318 21.20 17.79 5.26
CA ASP A 318 21.50 18.65 6.39
C ASP A 318 22.31 17.81 7.39
N ASP A 319 23.57 18.19 7.64
CA ASP A 319 24.50 17.48 8.54
C ASP A 319 23.91 17.25 9.94
N SER A 320 22.88 18.00 10.34
CA SER A 320 22.22 17.86 11.65
C SER A 320 21.09 16.82 11.68
N ALA A 321 20.64 16.26 10.55
CA ALA A 321 19.58 15.25 10.49
C ALA A 321 20.07 13.93 9.87
N CYS A 322 20.00 12.84 10.62
CA CYS A 322 20.29 11.49 10.15
C CYS A 322 19.01 10.81 9.65
N ALA A 323 18.97 10.46 8.37
CA ALA A 323 17.90 9.65 7.81
C ALA A 323 18.14 8.17 8.15
N VAL A 324 17.11 7.49 8.64
CA VAL A 324 17.12 6.06 8.93
C VAL A 324 15.87 5.42 8.34
N VAL A 325 15.95 4.17 7.88
CA VAL A 325 14.83 3.49 7.22
C VAL A 325 14.23 2.39 8.10
N LEU A 326 12.89 2.32 8.15
CA LEU A 326 12.17 1.15 8.67
C LEU A 326 11.68 0.31 7.49
N PRO A 327 12.31 -0.84 7.20
CA PRO A 327 11.98 -1.64 6.02
C PRO A 327 10.60 -2.31 6.11
N GLY A 328 10.11 -2.79 4.97
CA GLY A 328 8.90 -3.60 4.86
C GLY A 328 8.92 -4.85 5.76
N TRP A 329 7.74 -5.42 6.01
CA TRP A 329 7.61 -6.67 6.76
C TRP A 329 8.07 -7.88 5.93
N GLN A 330 8.86 -8.76 6.54
CA GLN A 330 9.24 -10.02 5.91
C GLN A 330 8.09 -11.01 5.92
N HIS A 331 8.08 -11.92 4.94
CA HIS A 331 7.08 -12.99 4.90
C HIS A 331 7.10 -13.85 6.17
N SER A 332 8.29 -14.18 6.68
CA SER A 332 8.45 -14.98 7.92
C SER A 332 7.83 -14.30 9.14
N ASP A 333 7.99 -12.99 9.28
CA ASP A 333 7.41 -12.23 10.40
C ASP A 333 5.89 -12.22 10.33
N LEU A 334 5.32 -12.05 9.14
CA LEU A 334 3.87 -12.04 8.92
C LEU A 334 3.25 -13.44 9.09
N LEU A 335 3.98 -14.49 8.71
CA LEU A 335 3.60 -15.86 8.99
C LEU A 335 3.52 -16.11 10.49
N GLN A 336 4.58 -15.77 11.24
CA GLN A 336 4.60 -15.92 12.69
C GLN A 336 3.51 -15.05 13.36
N TYR A 337 3.27 -13.84 12.84
CA TYR A 337 2.17 -12.99 13.29
C TYR A 337 0.83 -13.71 13.14
N ALA A 338 0.53 -14.26 11.96
CA ALA A 338 -0.74 -14.93 11.68
C ALA A 338 -0.90 -16.23 12.49
N GLU A 339 0.16 -17.03 12.62
CA GLU A 339 0.16 -18.28 13.38
C GLU A 339 -0.10 -18.09 14.87
N SER A 340 0.26 -16.93 15.43
CA SER A 340 0.02 -16.63 16.85
C SER A 340 -1.44 -16.37 17.21
N LYS A 341 -2.23 -15.86 16.25
CA LYS A 341 -3.64 -15.45 16.42
C LYS A 341 -4.44 -15.81 15.16
N PRO A 342 -4.51 -17.09 14.79
CA PRO A 342 -5.00 -17.52 13.48
C PRO A 342 -6.48 -17.18 13.27
N ASP A 343 -7.33 -17.35 14.29
CA ASP A 343 -8.77 -17.12 14.14
C ASP A 343 -9.12 -15.64 13.99
N ASP A 344 -8.52 -14.78 14.80
CA ASP A 344 -8.71 -13.33 14.70
C ASP A 344 -8.16 -12.78 13.39
N TRP A 345 -6.99 -13.26 12.98
CA TRP A 345 -6.39 -12.87 11.70
C TRP A 345 -7.27 -13.32 10.52
N LYS A 346 -7.68 -14.59 10.47
CA LYS A 346 -8.59 -15.13 9.43
C LYS A 346 -9.90 -14.36 9.36
N ARG A 347 -10.49 -13.99 10.51
CA ARG A 347 -11.71 -13.18 10.56
C ARG A 347 -11.49 -11.80 9.95
N SER A 348 -10.38 -11.13 10.29
CA SER A 348 -10.07 -9.79 9.78
C SER A 348 -9.76 -9.75 8.28
N THR A 349 -9.19 -10.83 7.74
CA THR A 349 -8.78 -10.92 6.33
C THR A 349 -9.84 -11.49 5.39
N GLY A 350 -10.94 -12.03 5.94
CA GLY A 350 -12.01 -12.67 5.17
C GLY A 350 -11.83 -14.17 4.95
N PHE A 351 -10.82 -14.80 5.56
CA PHE A 351 -10.55 -16.25 5.46
C PHE A 351 -11.26 -17.10 6.52
N GLY A 352 -12.22 -16.53 7.27
CA GLY A 352 -12.97 -17.29 8.28
C GLY A 352 -13.69 -18.53 7.74
N HIS A 353 -13.99 -18.55 6.43
CA HIS A 353 -14.67 -19.67 5.75
C HIS A 353 -13.70 -20.67 5.08
N GLU A 354 -12.40 -20.37 5.01
CA GLU A 354 -11.40 -21.16 4.30
C GLU A 354 -10.80 -22.24 5.23
N GLN A 355 -11.58 -23.28 5.52
CA GLN A 355 -11.18 -24.35 6.45
C GLN A 355 -10.20 -25.37 5.88
N GLN A 356 -10.13 -25.50 4.55
CA GLN A 356 -9.29 -26.50 3.88
C GLN A 356 -7.84 -26.06 3.70
N LYS A 357 -7.55 -24.75 3.80
CA LYS A 357 -6.21 -24.19 3.62
C LYS A 357 -5.50 -24.03 4.96
N THR A 358 -4.22 -24.38 4.98
CA THR A 358 -3.32 -24.11 6.10
C THR A 358 -3.13 -22.60 6.29
N VAL A 359 -2.75 -22.17 7.50
CA VAL A 359 -2.42 -20.75 7.75
C VAL A 359 -1.31 -20.27 6.82
N LYS A 360 -0.31 -21.11 6.57
CA LYS A 360 0.79 -20.82 5.65
C LYS A 360 0.29 -20.48 4.24
N GLU A 361 -0.58 -21.31 3.66
CA GLU A 361 -1.15 -21.06 2.32
C GLU A 361 -1.98 -19.76 2.28
N LEU A 362 -2.73 -19.48 3.34
CA LEU A 362 -3.50 -18.24 3.46
C LEU A 362 -2.60 -17.01 3.60
N VAL A 363 -1.50 -17.11 4.35
CA VAL A 363 -0.50 -16.05 4.51
C VAL A 363 0.19 -15.79 3.19
N GLU A 364 0.63 -16.81 2.47
CA GLU A 364 1.23 -16.67 1.13
C GLU A 364 0.27 -15.93 0.19
N ALA A 365 -1.00 -16.36 0.17
CA ALA A 365 -2.03 -15.72 -0.64
C ALA A 365 -2.31 -14.27 -0.21
N GLN A 366 -2.30 -13.95 1.08
CA GLN A 366 -2.50 -12.57 1.56
C GLN A 366 -1.26 -11.70 1.34
N TYR A 367 -0.06 -12.26 1.46
CA TYR A 367 1.22 -11.58 1.22
C TYR A 367 1.34 -11.18 -0.26
N PHE A 368 0.82 -11.99 -1.19
CA PHE A 368 0.75 -11.63 -2.60
C PHE A 368 0.06 -10.27 -2.86
N TYR A 369 -1.00 -9.93 -2.12
CA TYR A 369 -1.67 -8.63 -2.22
C TYR A 369 -1.06 -7.58 -1.30
N SER A 370 -0.74 -7.96 -0.07
CA SER A 370 -0.35 -7.00 0.97
C SER A 370 1.13 -6.65 0.94
N GLY A 371 2.00 -7.51 0.40
CA GLY A 371 3.46 -7.55 0.57
C GLY A 371 3.91 -7.25 2.00
N GLY A 372 5.02 -6.54 2.17
CA GLY A 372 5.53 -6.07 3.46
C GLY A 372 4.73 -4.97 4.17
N SER A 373 3.43 -4.77 3.89
CA SER A 373 2.58 -3.82 4.63
C SER A 373 1.67 -4.56 5.61
N LEU A 374 2.02 -4.54 6.91
CA LEU A 374 1.16 -5.11 7.96
C LEU A 374 -0.25 -4.50 7.93
N ARG A 375 -0.37 -3.22 7.60
CA ARG A 375 -1.66 -2.54 7.48
C ARG A 375 -2.57 -3.17 6.41
N ASN A 376 -2.01 -3.59 5.28
CA ASN A 376 -2.78 -4.28 4.23
C ASN A 376 -2.94 -5.76 4.56
N PHE A 377 -1.94 -6.37 5.19
CA PHE A 377 -1.97 -7.76 5.60
C PHE A 377 -3.12 -8.07 6.58
N LEU A 378 -3.48 -7.11 7.45
CA LEU A 378 -4.57 -7.21 8.42
C LEU A 378 -5.95 -6.79 7.88
N LYS A 379 -6.08 -6.49 6.59
CA LYS A 379 -7.34 -6.07 5.98
C LYS A 379 -8.00 -7.21 5.22
N HIS A 380 -9.31 -7.08 5.04
CA HIS A 380 -10.06 -7.93 4.13
C HIS A 380 -9.44 -7.89 2.74
N ARG A 381 -9.23 -9.06 2.11
CA ARG A 381 -8.52 -9.17 0.82
C ARG A 381 -9.10 -8.25 -0.24
N GLU A 382 -10.43 -8.21 -0.36
CA GLU A 382 -11.09 -7.37 -1.37
C GLU A 382 -10.87 -5.86 -1.17
N ASP A 383 -10.74 -5.39 0.07
CA ASP A 383 -10.43 -3.98 0.33
C ASP A 383 -9.01 -3.64 -0.10
N VAL A 384 -8.08 -4.59 0.07
CA VAL A 384 -6.70 -4.45 -0.40
C VAL A 384 -6.67 -4.43 -1.92
N LYS A 385 -7.34 -5.38 -2.57
CA LYS A 385 -7.47 -5.47 -4.04
C LYS A 385 -8.05 -4.20 -4.64
N ASN A 386 -9.19 -3.71 -4.12
CA ASN A 386 -9.82 -2.46 -4.57
C ASN A 386 -8.88 -1.24 -4.44
N GLY A 387 -8.12 -1.18 -3.34
CA GLY A 387 -7.13 -0.13 -3.13
C GLY A 387 -5.97 -0.18 -4.12
N ILE A 388 -5.51 -1.37 -4.48
CA ILE A 388 -4.46 -1.57 -5.50
C ILE A 388 -5.00 -1.27 -6.89
N ASP A 389 -6.23 -1.67 -7.19
CA ASP A 389 -6.85 -1.46 -8.49
C ASP A 389 -6.93 0.02 -8.88
N SER A 390 -7.23 0.88 -7.91
CA SER A 390 -7.21 2.34 -8.13
C SER A 390 -5.81 2.85 -8.51
N ILE A 391 -4.75 2.30 -7.91
CA ILE A 391 -3.37 2.70 -8.20
C ILE A 391 -2.96 2.18 -9.58
N CYS A 392 -3.24 0.92 -9.89
CA CYS A 392 -2.94 0.33 -11.19
C CYS A 392 -3.68 1.05 -12.32
N GLY A 393 -4.93 1.47 -12.12
CA GLY A 393 -5.68 2.25 -13.10
C GLY A 393 -5.05 3.62 -13.41
N ILE A 394 -4.38 4.26 -12.44
CA ILE A 394 -3.64 5.50 -12.67
C ILE A 394 -2.42 5.24 -13.57
N VAL A 395 -1.66 4.18 -13.27
CA VAL A 395 -0.49 3.78 -14.06
C VAL A 395 -0.88 3.40 -15.49
N GLU A 396 -1.98 2.65 -15.65
CA GLU A 396 -2.54 2.29 -16.95
C GLU A 396 -2.94 3.53 -17.75
N ASN A 397 -3.55 4.55 -17.13
CA ASN A 397 -3.88 5.80 -17.80
C ASN A 397 -2.63 6.61 -18.21
N ALA A 398 -1.59 6.61 -17.36
CA ALA A 398 -0.34 7.30 -17.63
C ALA A 398 0.58 6.53 -18.59
N GLN A 399 0.32 5.23 -18.82
CA GLN A 399 1.18 4.30 -19.58
C GLN A 399 2.63 4.28 -19.07
N SER A 400 2.85 4.62 -17.80
CA SER A 400 4.17 4.78 -17.21
C SER A 400 4.14 4.57 -15.70
N VAL A 401 5.18 3.92 -15.17
CA VAL A 401 5.43 3.79 -13.72
C VAL A 401 6.33 4.90 -13.16
N ASP A 402 6.85 5.76 -14.03
CA ASP A 402 7.72 6.85 -13.64
C ASP A 402 6.94 7.89 -12.83
N LEU A 403 7.50 8.26 -11.67
CA LEU A 403 6.87 9.19 -10.72
C LEU A 403 6.69 10.57 -11.34
N GLU A 404 7.63 11.05 -12.15
CA GLU A 404 7.51 12.36 -12.81
C GLU A 404 6.38 12.36 -13.84
N SER A 405 6.30 11.32 -14.66
CA SER A 405 5.21 11.10 -15.61
C SER A 405 3.85 11.02 -14.92
N LEU A 406 3.79 10.33 -13.77
CA LEU A 406 2.60 10.21 -12.94
C LEU A 406 2.19 11.55 -12.30
N HIS A 407 3.15 12.39 -11.90
CA HIS A 407 2.89 13.74 -11.40
C HIS A 407 2.38 14.69 -12.50
N GLN A 408 2.95 14.61 -13.72
CA GLN A 408 2.51 15.40 -14.87
C GLN A 408 1.08 15.06 -15.32
N ALA A 409 0.61 13.84 -15.05
CA ALA A 409 -0.78 13.43 -15.26
C ALA A 409 -1.79 14.05 -14.25
N GLY A 410 -1.35 14.97 -13.37
CA GLY A 410 -2.23 15.87 -12.62
C GLY A 410 -2.81 15.30 -11.33
N LEU A 411 -2.18 14.29 -10.73
CA LEU A 411 -2.67 13.60 -9.53
C LEU A 411 -1.66 13.70 -8.38
N GLN A 412 -2.16 13.70 -7.13
CA GLN A 412 -1.35 13.37 -5.94
C GLN A 412 -1.03 11.87 -5.93
N VAL A 413 -0.36 11.38 -6.97
CA VAL A 413 -0.03 9.96 -7.20
C VAL A 413 0.95 9.44 -6.16
N SER A 414 1.78 10.34 -5.69
CA SER A 414 2.90 10.19 -4.79
C SER A 414 2.54 9.37 -3.52
N GLU A 415 1.57 9.83 -2.72
CA GLU A 415 1.06 9.12 -1.53
C GLU A 415 0.34 7.79 -1.84
N SER A 416 -0.18 7.63 -3.06
CA SER A 416 -0.98 6.47 -3.45
C SER A 416 -0.11 5.32 -3.93
N TYR A 417 0.94 5.61 -4.70
CA TYR A 417 1.87 4.60 -5.20
C TYR A 417 2.75 4.02 -4.06
N ASP A 418 3.00 4.80 -3.01
CA ASP A 418 3.60 4.34 -1.74
C ASP A 418 2.85 3.18 -1.05
N ARG A 419 1.64 2.87 -1.49
CA ARG A 419 0.89 1.70 -1.00
C ARG A 419 1.37 0.39 -1.60
N VAL A 420 1.96 0.42 -2.80
CA VAL A 420 2.46 -0.76 -3.52
C VAL A 420 3.99 -0.85 -3.56
N ARG A 421 4.71 0.23 -3.24
CA ARG A 421 6.17 0.23 -3.05
C ARG A 421 6.56 0.16 -1.57
N ARG A 422 7.64 -0.56 -1.24
CA ARG A 422 8.31 -0.46 0.07
C ARG A 422 9.82 -0.29 -0.03
N HIS A 423 10.35 0.32 1.03
CA HIS A 423 11.76 0.33 1.33
C HIS A 423 12.20 -0.99 1.96
N TYR A 424 13.36 -1.44 1.55
CA TYR A 424 14.13 -2.54 2.11
C TYR A 424 15.58 -2.10 2.30
N VAL A 425 16.35 -2.92 3.01
CA VAL A 425 17.80 -2.76 3.17
C VAL A 425 18.48 -3.98 2.57
N LEU A 426 19.69 -3.82 2.02
CA LEU A 426 20.44 -4.92 1.39
C LEU A 426 20.70 -6.10 2.33
N ASP A 427 20.97 -5.81 3.60
CA ASP A 427 21.15 -6.80 4.65
C ASP A 427 20.47 -6.30 5.93
N PRO A 428 19.34 -6.90 6.37
CA PRO A 428 18.65 -6.53 7.60
C PRO A 428 19.42 -6.92 8.87
N ASN A 429 20.56 -7.61 8.74
CA ASN A 429 21.45 -7.95 9.84
C ASN A 429 22.51 -6.89 10.11
N ASP A 430 22.75 -5.99 9.17
CA ASP A 430 23.76 -4.96 9.28
C ASP A 430 23.10 -3.62 9.68
N GLU A 431 23.55 -3.04 10.79
CA GLU A 431 23.06 -1.75 11.27
C GLU A 431 23.37 -0.63 10.26
N ASP A 432 24.50 -0.70 9.57
CA ASP A 432 24.95 0.32 8.63
C ASP A 432 23.99 0.47 7.43
N HIS A 433 23.34 -0.62 7.06
CA HIS A 433 22.38 -0.62 5.98
C HIS A 433 21.08 0.14 6.31
N TYR A 434 20.82 0.47 7.57
CA TYR A 434 19.63 1.23 7.99
C TYR A 434 19.79 2.74 7.86
N TRP A 435 21.01 3.27 7.71
CA TRP A 435 21.26 4.71 7.67
C TRP A 435 22.16 5.17 6.51
N HIS A 436 22.87 4.25 5.85
CA HIS A 436 23.53 4.53 4.58
C HIS A 436 22.57 4.32 3.41
N VAL A 437 22.19 5.43 2.76
CA VAL A 437 21.22 5.46 1.65
C VAL A 437 21.62 4.56 0.48
N CYS A 438 22.93 4.35 0.24
CA CYS A 438 23.42 3.44 -0.80
C CYS A 438 23.06 1.96 -0.58
N HIS A 439 22.56 1.60 0.61
CA HIS A 439 22.11 0.26 0.94
C HIS A 439 20.57 0.13 0.98
N TRP A 440 19.85 1.20 0.66
CA TRP A 440 18.40 1.21 0.66
C TRP A 440 17.87 0.79 -0.71
N LEU A 441 16.83 -0.04 -0.70
CA LEU A 441 16.17 -0.54 -1.91
C LEU A 441 14.71 -0.13 -1.89
N THR A 442 14.20 0.32 -3.04
CA THR A 442 12.79 0.64 -3.25
C THR A 442 12.22 -0.36 -4.23
N GLN A 443 11.17 -1.09 -3.84
CA GLN A 443 10.63 -2.20 -4.64
C GLN A 443 9.10 -2.20 -4.64
N VAL A 444 8.50 -2.61 -5.75
CA VAL A 444 7.08 -3.00 -5.78
C VAL A 444 6.99 -4.45 -5.31
N ASP A 445 6.53 -4.63 -4.08
CA ASP A 445 6.54 -5.92 -3.37
C ASP A 445 5.12 -6.51 -3.20
N CYS A 446 4.17 -5.98 -3.97
CA CYS A 446 2.82 -6.49 -4.11
C CYS A 446 2.74 -7.26 -5.43
N GLY A 447 2.66 -8.58 -5.38
CA GLY A 447 2.58 -9.43 -6.58
C GLY A 447 1.35 -9.14 -7.43
N TYR A 448 0.21 -8.80 -6.79
CA TYR A 448 -1.00 -8.40 -7.51
C TYR A 448 -0.79 -7.10 -8.31
N ALA A 449 -0.18 -6.08 -7.70
CA ALA A 449 0.18 -4.85 -8.41
C ALA A 449 1.21 -5.16 -9.51
N PHE A 450 2.24 -5.96 -9.21
CA PHE A 450 3.32 -6.28 -10.15
C PHE A 450 2.78 -6.90 -11.44
N LYS A 451 1.85 -7.86 -11.35
CA LYS A 451 1.21 -8.46 -12.53
C LYS A 451 0.43 -7.45 -13.38
N ARG A 452 -0.10 -6.38 -12.79
CA ARG A 452 -0.87 -5.35 -13.49
C ARG A 452 -0.01 -4.25 -14.11
N ILE A 453 1.01 -3.80 -13.39
CA ILE A 453 1.82 -2.63 -13.80
C ILE A 453 3.22 -2.99 -14.31
N GLY A 454 3.67 -4.23 -14.17
CA GLY A 454 5.01 -4.68 -14.57
C GLY A 454 5.31 -4.42 -16.06
N ARG A 455 4.31 -4.56 -16.93
CA ARG A 455 4.43 -4.26 -18.37
C ARG A 455 4.81 -2.81 -18.72
N PHE A 456 4.58 -1.87 -17.79
CA PHE A 456 4.91 -0.45 -17.98
C PHE A 456 6.29 -0.10 -17.40
N MET A 457 6.98 -1.05 -16.76
CA MET A 457 8.33 -0.89 -16.23
C MET A 457 9.37 -1.13 -17.34
N ASP A 458 10.49 -0.40 -17.27
CA ASP A 458 11.66 -0.71 -18.10
C ASP A 458 12.39 -1.99 -17.63
N TRP A 459 13.35 -2.45 -18.43
CA TRP A 459 14.11 -3.67 -18.14
C TRP A 459 14.86 -3.59 -16.80
N GLU A 460 15.48 -2.44 -16.51
CA GLU A 460 16.36 -2.25 -15.35
C GLU A 460 15.55 -2.31 -14.05
N ASN A 461 14.36 -1.73 -14.05
CA ASN A 461 13.41 -1.81 -12.97
C ASN A 461 12.87 -3.23 -12.80
N LEU A 462 12.48 -3.92 -13.88
CA LEU A 462 12.01 -5.31 -13.81
C LEU A 462 13.07 -6.25 -13.20
N ILE A 463 14.30 -6.19 -13.72
CA ILE A 463 15.39 -7.06 -13.24
C ILE A 463 15.78 -6.72 -11.80
N GLY A 464 15.84 -5.44 -11.44
CA GLY A 464 16.14 -5.00 -10.08
C GLY A 464 15.10 -5.50 -9.06
N ASN A 465 13.81 -5.46 -9.43
CA ASN A 465 12.73 -6.01 -8.60
C ASN A 465 12.84 -7.54 -8.47
N TYR A 466 13.14 -8.25 -9.56
CA TYR A 466 13.32 -9.70 -9.53
C TYR A 466 14.51 -10.14 -8.67
N GLU A 467 15.69 -9.52 -8.84
CA GLU A 467 16.87 -9.83 -8.03
C GLU A 467 16.64 -9.56 -6.55
N CYS A 468 15.95 -8.45 -6.23
CA CYS A 468 15.57 -8.15 -4.85
C CYS A 468 14.60 -9.19 -4.28
N ALA A 469 13.56 -9.56 -5.05
CA ALA A 469 12.58 -10.57 -4.65
C ALA A 469 13.24 -11.94 -4.40
N GLN A 470 14.20 -12.31 -5.25
CA GLN A 470 14.96 -13.54 -5.13
C GLN A 470 15.83 -13.55 -3.85
N LYS A 471 16.57 -12.46 -3.59
CA LYS A 471 17.40 -12.31 -2.38
C LYS A 471 16.57 -12.31 -1.11
N ALA A 472 15.45 -11.59 -1.10
CA ALA A 472 14.54 -11.50 0.03
C ALA A 472 13.66 -12.76 0.23
N ARG A 473 13.71 -13.72 -0.70
CA ARG A 473 12.79 -14.88 -0.77
C ARG A 473 11.33 -14.46 -0.60
N SER A 474 10.97 -13.36 -1.26
CA SER A 474 9.67 -12.76 -1.08
C SER A 474 8.58 -13.55 -1.81
N GLY A 475 7.36 -13.56 -1.25
CA GLY A 475 6.21 -14.24 -1.87
C GLY A 475 5.77 -13.66 -3.22
N PHE A 476 6.37 -12.57 -3.70
CA PHE A 476 6.12 -11.98 -5.02
C PHE A 476 7.20 -12.32 -6.05
N CYS A 477 8.23 -13.11 -5.70
CA CYS A 477 9.31 -13.50 -6.62
C CYS A 477 8.79 -14.18 -7.91
N GLY A 478 7.74 -15.01 -7.80
CA GLY A 478 7.09 -15.62 -8.96
C GLY A 478 6.51 -14.60 -9.93
N ALA A 479 5.76 -13.61 -9.42
CA ALA A 479 5.21 -12.53 -10.23
C ALA A 479 6.31 -11.63 -10.82
N ALA A 480 7.40 -11.39 -10.07
CA ALA A 480 8.53 -10.62 -10.57
C ALA A 480 9.23 -11.32 -11.74
N TYR A 481 9.44 -12.62 -11.62
CA TYR A 481 10.01 -13.46 -12.68
C TYR A 481 9.10 -13.52 -13.91
N GLU A 482 7.80 -13.74 -13.73
CA GLU A 482 6.80 -13.76 -14.79
C GLU A 482 6.85 -12.46 -15.62
N GLN A 483 6.85 -11.30 -14.97
CA GLN A 483 6.92 -10.03 -15.68
C GLN A 483 8.29 -9.77 -16.32
N CYS A 484 9.41 -10.26 -15.76
CA CYS A 484 10.70 -10.24 -16.46
C CYS A 484 10.63 -11.06 -17.75
N PHE A 485 10.02 -12.24 -17.72
CA PHE A 485 9.86 -13.08 -18.89
C PHE A 485 9.00 -12.41 -19.98
N HIS A 486 7.83 -11.88 -19.61
CA HIS A 486 6.97 -11.16 -20.56
C HIS A 486 7.57 -9.84 -21.04
N GLY A 487 8.27 -9.11 -20.16
CA GLY A 487 8.97 -7.87 -20.49
C GLY A 487 10.10 -8.09 -21.51
N ALA A 488 10.84 -9.20 -21.38
CA ALA A 488 11.86 -9.60 -22.35
C ALA A 488 11.25 -9.85 -23.73
N LEU A 489 10.10 -10.53 -23.79
CA LEU A 489 9.36 -10.75 -25.04
C LEU A 489 8.85 -9.44 -25.64
N HIS A 490 8.30 -8.55 -24.83
CA HIS A 490 7.84 -7.24 -25.29
C HIS A 490 8.96 -6.33 -25.83
N GLN A 491 10.18 -6.46 -25.30
CA GLN A 491 11.35 -5.75 -25.83
C GLN A 491 11.89 -6.38 -27.11
N ALA A 492 11.90 -7.71 -27.15
CA ALA A 492 12.37 -8.49 -28.28
C ALA A 492 11.50 -8.32 -29.54
N THR A 493 10.18 -8.23 -29.41
CA THR A 493 9.30 -7.96 -30.57
C THR A 493 9.61 -6.64 -31.27
N LYS A 494 10.30 -5.70 -30.60
CA LYS A 494 10.77 -4.46 -31.23
C LYS A 494 12.09 -4.64 -32.01
N TRP A 495 12.96 -5.59 -31.63
CA TRP A 495 14.37 -5.64 -32.07
C TRP A 495 14.72 -6.99 -32.74
N TYR A 496 14.49 -8.13 -32.09
CA TYR A 496 14.76 -9.52 -32.56
C TYR A 496 13.95 -10.55 -31.72
N PRO A 497 13.51 -11.72 -32.25
CA PRO A 497 12.77 -12.72 -31.48
C PRO A 497 13.56 -13.26 -30.27
N VAL A 498 12.87 -13.50 -29.13
CA VAL A 498 13.51 -14.13 -27.95
C VAL A 498 13.74 -15.61 -28.26
N GLN A 499 15.01 -15.99 -28.37
CA GLN A 499 15.38 -17.38 -28.38
C GLN A 499 15.41 -17.89 -26.93
N MET A 500 14.50 -18.81 -26.60
CA MET A 500 14.56 -19.50 -25.32
C MET A 500 15.82 -20.38 -25.32
N VAL A 501 16.66 -20.20 -24.30
CA VAL A 501 17.95 -20.90 -24.19
C VAL A 501 17.66 -22.34 -23.78
N ASN A 502 17.69 -23.24 -24.76
CA ASN A 502 17.73 -24.71 -24.65
C ASN A 502 16.61 -25.36 -23.80
N VAL A 503 15.95 -26.36 -24.37
CA VAL A 503 15.14 -27.29 -23.57
C VAL A 503 16.03 -27.97 -22.56
N VAL A 504 15.67 -27.88 -21.28
CA VAL A 504 16.47 -28.47 -20.21
C VAL A 504 15.96 -29.88 -19.99
N VAL A 505 16.83 -30.85 -20.26
CA VAL A 505 16.54 -32.26 -19.97
C VAL A 505 16.49 -32.43 -18.44
N ASN A 506 15.31 -32.78 -17.91
CA ASN A 506 15.06 -32.98 -16.49
C ASN A 506 15.69 -34.27 -15.95
N PHE A 507 15.93 -34.34 -14.64
CA PHE A 507 16.37 -35.56 -13.97
C PHE A 507 15.23 -36.60 -13.85
N ASP A 508 13.97 -36.15 -13.87
CA ASP A 508 12.81 -37.03 -13.93
C ASP A 508 12.75 -37.73 -15.31
N PRO A 509 12.84 -39.08 -15.36
CA PRO A 509 12.78 -39.84 -16.61
C PRO A 509 11.48 -39.62 -17.38
N THR A 510 10.36 -39.31 -16.72
CA THR A 510 9.06 -39.05 -17.36
C THR A 510 9.06 -37.75 -18.17
N CYS A 511 9.82 -36.75 -17.73
CA CYS A 511 10.04 -35.48 -18.42
C CYS A 511 11.29 -35.47 -19.32
N SER A 512 12.09 -36.54 -19.35
CA SER A 512 13.30 -36.66 -20.18
C SER A 512 13.01 -36.97 -21.65
N ASN A 513 11.75 -37.25 -21.99
CA ASN A 513 11.25 -37.61 -23.32
C ASN A 513 10.68 -36.42 -24.11
N GLN A 514 11.16 -35.20 -23.86
CA GLN A 514 10.64 -34.01 -24.54
C GLN A 514 10.86 -34.10 -26.05
N ARG A 515 9.81 -33.78 -26.80
CA ARG A 515 9.74 -33.82 -28.28
C ARG A 515 10.62 -32.76 -28.96
N TYR A 516 10.88 -31.65 -28.27
CA TYR A 516 11.55 -30.48 -28.81
C TYR A 516 12.87 -30.20 -28.08
N ASP A 517 13.87 -29.71 -28.81
CA ASP A 517 15.15 -29.24 -28.25
C ASP A 517 15.13 -27.73 -27.91
N ARG A 518 14.23 -26.97 -28.55
CA ARG A 518 14.14 -25.52 -28.39
C ARG A 518 12.81 -24.98 -28.90
N ILE A 519 12.32 -23.90 -28.27
CA ILE A 519 11.24 -23.06 -28.79
C ILE A 519 11.79 -21.66 -29.10
N GLU A 520 11.34 -21.08 -30.21
CA GLU A 520 11.61 -19.68 -30.57
C GLU A 520 10.35 -18.85 -30.37
N LEU A 521 10.34 -18.02 -29.34
CA LEU A 521 9.20 -17.15 -29.05
C LEU A 521 9.37 -15.84 -29.81
N GLY A 522 8.64 -15.72 -30.91
CA GLY A 522 8.52 -14.49 -31.71
C GLY A 522 7.05 -14.17 -31.96
N GLY A 523 6.57 -13.04 -31.43
CA GLY A 523 5.27 -12.48 -31.78
C GLY A 523 5.46 -11.30 -32.73
N GLN A 524 4.59 -11.18 -33.75
CA GLN A 524 4.54 -9.97 -34.59
C GLN A 524 3.92 -8.79 -33.82
N SER A 525 3.06 -9.11 -32.85
CA SER A 525 2.45 -8.17 -31.92
C SER A 525 2.31 -8.83 -30.54
N VAL A 526 2.42 -8.02 -29.49
CA VAL A 526 2.08 -8.42 -28.12
C VAL A 526 0.70 -7.86 -27.84
N GLN A 527 -0.28 -8.73 -27.59
CA GLN A 527 -1.60 -8.32 -27.14
C GLN A 527 -1.72 -8.62 -25.66
N CYS A 528 -1.71 -7.56 -24.88
CA CYS A 528 -2.16 -7.58 -23.49
C CYS A 528 -3.65 -7.18 -23.45
N GLU A 529 -4.46 -7.70 -24.38
CA GLU A 529 -5.89 -7.39 -24.46
C GLU A 529 -6.75 -8.49 -23.83
N GLY A 530 -7.80 -7.99 -23.18
CA GLY A 530 -8.71 -8.70 -22.32
C GLY A 530 -9.16 -7.73 -21.24
N THR A 531 -10.14 -6.86 -21.55
CA THR A 531 -10.84 -5.94 -20.63
C THR A 531 -11.64 -6.68 -19.53
N CYS A 532 -11.06 -7.75 -19.00
CA CYS A 532 -11.73 -8.96 -18.62
C CYS A 532 -11.14 -9.42 -17.28
N ARG A 533 -11.60 -8.83 -16.17
CA ARG A 533 -11.19 -9.19 -14.80
C ARG A 533 -11.61 -10.60 -14.35
N THR A 534 -12.02 -11.46 -15.28
CA THR A 534 -12.68 -12.74 -15.01
C THR A 534 -12.20 -13.80 -15.98
N GLU A 535 -11.97 -15.00 -15.46
CA GLU A 535 -11.55 -16.19 -16.21
C GLU A 535 -12.40 -16.45 -17.47
N ASP A 536 -13.73 -16.44 -17.38
CA ASP A 536 -14.62 -16.78 -18.52
C ASP A 536 -14.41 -15.89 -19.74
N LYS A 537 -14.10 -14.61 -19.48
CA LYS A 537 -13.85 -13.65 -20.54
C LYS A 537 -12.47 -13.85 -21.20
N CYS A 538 -11.50 -14.44 -20.51
CA CYS A 538 -10.23 -14.85 -21.11
C CYS A 538 -10.45 -16.01 -22.09
N TYR A 539 -11.24 -17.02 -21.72
CA TYR A 539 -11.60 -18.10 -22.64
C TYR A 539 -12.37 -17.58 -23.86
N ALA A 540 -13.32 -16.66 -23.68
CA ALA A 540 -14.07 -16.04 -24.78
C ALA A 540 -13.20 -15.18 -25.73
N HIS A 541 -11.94 -14.90 -25.38
CA HIS A 541 -10.99 -14.20 -26.24
C HIS A 541 -10.18 -15.15 -27.12
N MET A 542 -9.99 -16.41 -26.71
CA MET A 542 -9.19 -17.41 -27.45
C MET A 542 -9.63 -17.60 -28.92
N PRO A 543 -10.94 -17.68 -29.23
CA PRO A 543 -11.41 -17.84 -30.61
C PRO A 543 -11.09 -16.63 -31.50
N LYS A 544 -10.80 -15.47 -30.89
CA LYS A 544 -10.55 -14.19 -31.58
C LYS A 544 -9.07 -13.85 -31.69
N LEU A 545 -8.20 -14.73 -31.21
CA LEU A 545 -6.76 -14.48 -31.18
C LEU A 545 -6.21 -14.38 -32.60
N ALA A 546 -5.57 -13.25 -32.92
CA ALA A 546 -4.98 -13.06 -34.24
C ALA A 546 -3.75 -13.96 -34.46
N PRO A 547 -3.48 -14.41 -35.69
CA PRO A 547 -2.28 -15.19 -36.00
C PRO A 547 -0.99 -14.45 -35.65
N GLY A 548 -0.03 -15.14 -35.03
CA GLY A 548 1.27 -14.56 -34.68
C GLY A 548 1.25 -13.59 -33.50
N THR A 549 0.14 -13.49 -32.79
CA THR A 549 0.02 -12.73 -31.55
C THR A 549 0.63 -13.49 -30.38
N TYR A 550 1.43 -12.78 -29.58
CA TYR A 550 1.75 -13.20 -28.21
C TYR A 550 0.67 -12.66 -27.26
N TRP A 551 -0.18 -13.55 -26.74
CA TRP A 551 -1.27 -13.16 -25.84
C TRP A 551 -0.86 -13.36 -24.39
N HIS A 552 -0.92 -12.27 -23.63
CA HIS A 552 -0.68 -12.24 -22.19
C HIS A 552 -1.94 -11.68 -21.51
N PRO A 553 -2.75 -12.49 -20.83
CA PRO A 553 -3.99 -12.04 -20.20
C PRO A 553 -3.74 -11.00 -19.11
N GLU A 554 -4.57 -9.95 -19.07
CA GLU A 554 -4.59 -8.99 -17.94
C GLU A 554 -5.28 -9.54 -16.68
N CYS A 555 -5.85 -10.74 -16.76
CA CYS A 555 -6.54 -11.37 -15.64
C CYS A 555 -5.50 -12.03 -14.71
N VAL A 556 -5.18 -11.35 -13.61
CA VAL A 556 -4.25 -11.83 -12.57
C VAL A 556 -4.65 -13.20 -12.00
N GLU A 557 -5.95 -13.46 -11.93
CA GLU A 557 -6.52 -14.70 -11.41
C GLU A 557 -6.77 -15.75 -12.50
N PHE A 558 -6.35 -15.49 -13.76
CA PHE A 558 -6.46 -16.49 -14.81
C PHE A 558 -5.61 -17.69 -14.45
N PRO A 559 -6.22 -18.86 -14.24
CA PRO A 559 -5.49 -19.98 -13.71
C PRO A 559 -4.61 -20.60 -14.80
N PHE A 560 -3.58 -21.31 -14.34
CA PHE A 560 -2.89 -22.38 -15.08
C PHE A 560 -1.89 -21.96 -16.18
N VAL A 561 -2.12 -20.89 -16.96
CA VAL A 561 -1.15 -20.37 -17.96
C VAL A 561 -1.00 -18.85 -17.85
N ASP A 562 0.19 -18.35 -18.17
CA ASP A 562 0.53 -16.93 -18.14
C ASP A 562 0.52 -16.30 -19.54
N ALA A 563 0.62 -17.11 -20.61
CA ALA A 563 0.52 -16.64 -21.99
C ALA A 563 0.19 -17.75 -22.99
N VAL A 564 -0.30 -17.37 -24.18
CA VAL A 564 -0.51 -18.26 -25.33
C VAL A 564 0.12 -17.64 -26.58
N VAL A 565 0.86 -18.42 -27.36
CA VAL A 565 1.50 -17.96 -28.60
C VAL A 565 1.69 -19.08 -29.61
N ILE A 566 1.49 -18.76 -30.89
CA ILE A 566 1.84 -19.64 -32.01
C ILE A 566 3.29 -19.39 -32.38
N CYS A 567 4.14 -20.41 -32.29
CA CYS A 567 5.59 -20.26 -32.47
C CYS A 567 6.24 -21.47 -33.15
N GLU A 568 7.54 -21.37 -33.44
CA GLU A 568 8.32 -22.47 -34.00
C GLU A 568 9.08 -23.21 -32.90
N ALA A 569 9.04 -24.54 -32.96
CA ALA A 569 9.82 -25.43 -32.10
C ALA A 569 10.73 -26.31 -32.94
N THR A 570 11.98 -26.51 -32.50
CA THR A 570 12.95 -27.40 -33.15
C THR A 570 12.77 -28.80 -32.62
N LEU A 571 12.50 -29.76 -33.51
CA LEU A 571 12.33 -31.17 -33.16
C LEU A 571 13.63 -31.78 -32.66
N ARG A 572 13.53 -32.57 -31.59
CA ARG A 572 14.68 -33.13 -30.89
C ARG A 572 15.57 -33.98 -31.81
N GLY A 573 16.88 -33.74 -31.75
CA GLY A 573 17.87 -34.47 -32.54
C GLY A 573 17.82 -34.16 -34.04
N SER A 574 17.14 -33.08 -34.44
CA SER A 574 17.02 -32.64 -35.83
C SER A 574 17.17 -31.12 -35.95
N SER A 575 17.35 -30.63 -37.18
CA SER A 575 17.24 -29.19 -37.50
C SER A 575 15.85 -28.80 -38.02
N MET A 576 14.88 -29.72 -38.01
CA MET A 576 13.54 -29.44 -38.51
C MET A 576 12.75 -28.62 -37.50
N LYS A 577 11.99 -27.66 -38.01
CA LYS A 577 11.08 -26.83 -37.22
C LYS A 577 9.64 -27.25 -37.44
N GLU A 578 8.87 -27.26 -36.37
CA GLU A 578 7.43 -27.51 -36.35
C GLU A 578 6.73 -26.28 -35.76
N LYS A 579 5.57 -25.90 -36.32
CA LYS A 579 4.71 -24.90 -35.70
C LYS A 579 3.94 -25.51 -34.54
N ILE A 580 3.91 -24.82 -33.41
CA ILE A 580 3.18 -25.24 -32.21
C ILE A 580 2.36 -24.08 -31.62
N VAL A 581 1.35 -24.40 -30.83
CA VAL A 581 0.70 -23.47 -29.90
C VAL A 581 1.33 -23.68 -28.53
N ALA A 582 2.17 -22.75 -28.09
CA ALA A 582 2.79 -22.77 -26.78
C ALA A 582 1.88 -22.08 -25.76
N CYS A 583 1.40 -22.86 -24.80
CA CYS A 583 0.68 -22.38 -23.63
C CYS A 583 1.68 -22.27 -22.48
N VAL A 584 2.18 -21.06 -22.25
CA VAL A 584 3.32 -20.78 -21.39
C VAL A 584 2.89 -20.63 -19.95
N SER A 585 3.65 -21.23 -19.04
CA SER A 585 3.52 -20.99 -17.62
C SER A 585 4.89 -20.88 -16.94
N THR A 586 5.09 -19.80 -16.21
CA THR A 586 6.30 -19.46 -15.49
C THR A 586 6.29 -20.04 -14.09
N THR A 587 7.48 -20.30 -13.54
CA THR A 587 7.65 -20.76 -12.17
C THR A 587 9.02 -20.38 -11.65
N VAL A 588 9.09 -20.04 -10.36
CA VAL A 588 10.35 -19.94 -9.60
C VAL A 588 10.54 -21.11 -8.64
N GLY A 589 9.52 -21.96 -8.49
CA GLY A 589 9.56 -23.17 -7.66
C GLY A 589 10.00 -24.40 -8.45
N ASP A 590 10.39 -25.43 -7.72
CA ASP A 590 10.80 -26.75 -8.22
C ASP A 590 9.63 -27.74 -8.38
N ARG A 591 8.40 -27.31 -8.09
CA ARG A 591 7.22 -28.17 -8.21
C ARG A 591 6.01 -27.38 -8.70
N LYS A 592 5.22 -27.99 -9.58
CA LYS A 592 3.89 -27.49 -9.98
C LYS A 592 2.91 -28.65 -10.11
N ILE A 593 1.65 -28.39 -9.79
CA ILE A 593 0.55 -29.33 -10.01
C ILE A 593 -0.14 -28.93 -11.32
N PHE A 594 -0.14 -29.84 -12.28
CA PHE A 594 -0.87 -29.70 -13.54
C PHE A 594 -2.38 -29.83 -13.28
N GLN A 595 -3.20 -29.11 -14.04
CA GLN A 595 -4.66 -29.13 -13.88
C GLN A 595 -5.30 -29.62 -15.18
N PRO A 596 -5.54 -30.94 -15.33
CA PRO A 596 -6.04 -31.53 -16.59
C PRO A 596 -7.36 -30.92 -17.07
N GLU A 597 -8.27 -30.58 -16.16
CA GLU A 597 -9.57 -29.99 -16.49
C GLU A 597 -9.44 -28.60 -17.10
N LEU A 598 -8.58 -27.75 -16.53
CA LEU A 598 -8.30 -26.43 -17.08
C LEU A 598 -7.54 -26.52 -18.39
N TRP A 599 -6.62 -27.49 -18.53
CA TRP A 599 -5.95 -27.74 -19.79
C TRP A 599 -6.92 -28.10 -20.90
N ARG A 600 -7.88 -28.99 -20.62
CA ARG A 600 -8.93 -29.37 -21.57
C ARG A 600 -9.78 -28.18 -21.98
N LYS A 601 -10.27 -27.40 -21.01
CA LYS A 601 -11.06 -26.18 -21.26
C LYS A 601 -10.29 -25.17 -22.12
N LEU A 602 -8.99 -25.01 -21.89
CA LEU A 602 -8.12 -24.14 -22.68
C LEU A 602 -7.94 -24.65 -24.11
N LYS A 603 -7.69 -25.95 -24.30
CA LYS A 603 -7.58 -26.55 -25.64
C LYS A 603 -8.87 -26.37 -26.43
N GLU A 604 -10.01 -26.67 -25.83
CA GLU A 604 -11.32 -26.48 -26.45
C GLU A 604 -11.52 -25.01 -26.90
N ALA A 605 -11.21 -24.04 -26.04
CA ALA A 605 -11.33 -22.62 -26.38
C ALA A 605 -10.35 -22.15 -27.49
N ILE A 606 -9.16 -22.74 -27.57
CA ILE A 606 -8.19 -22.47 -28.65
C ILE A 606 -8.66 -23.12 -29.96
N ASP A 607 -9.24 -24.31 -29.91
CA ASP A 607 -9.70 -25.07 -31.08
C ASP A 607 -10.94 -24.44 -31.75
N GLU A 608 -11.68 -23.59 -31.03
CA GLU A 608 -12.71 -22.71 -31.60
C GLU A 608 -12.15 -21.60 -32.50
N ASN A 609 -10.83 -21.39 -32.52
CA ASN A 609 -10.20 -20.40 -33.39
C ASN A 609 -9.94 -20.97 -34.79
N ASP A 610 -10.73 -20.53 -35.78
CA ASP A 610 -10.60 -20.95 -37.18
C ASP A 610 -9.21 -20.69 -37.80
N SER A 611 -8.43 -19.76 -37.22
CA SER A 611 -7.08 -19.42 -37.70
C SER A 611 -6.00 -20.36 -37.16
N ILE A 612 -6.33 -21.25 -36.22
CA ILE A 612 -5.38 -22.15 -35.56
C ILE A 612 -5.78 -23.60 -35.86
N PRO A 613 -5.22 -24.23 -36.90
CA PRO A 613 -5.58 -25.58 -37.29
C PRO A 613 -5.42 -26.56 -36.12
N THR A 614 -6.40 -27.43 -35.90
CA THR A 614 -6.36 -28.47 -34.86
C THR A 614 -5.19 -29.46 -35.03
N SER A 615 -4.60 -29.53 -36.23
CA SER A 615 -3.40 -30.31 -36.51
C SER A 615 -2.11 -29.74 -35.90
N VAL A 616 -2.10 -28.46 -35.50
CA VAL A 616 -0.96 -27.82 -34.84
C VAL A 616 -0.88 -28.32 -33.39
N PRO A 617 0.24 -28.88 -32.90
CA PRO A 617 0.34 -29.34 -31.52
C PRO A 617 0.12 -28.23 -30.49
N ARG A 618 -0.68 -28.50 -29.45
CA ARG A 618 -0.82 -27.63 -28.26
C ARG A 618 0.14 -28.15 -27.19
N VAL A 619 1.08 -27.32 -26.77
CA VAL A 619 2.16 -27.72 -25.86
C VAL A 619 2.13 -26.85 -24.61
N PHE A 620 2.08 -27.48 -23.44
CA PHE A 620 2.19 -26.83 -22.15
C PHE A 620 3.67 -26.58 -21.81
N VAL A 621 4.09 -25.31 -21.85
CA VAL A 621 5.49 -24.92 -21.71
C VAL A 621 5.74 -24.35 -20.34
N ILE A 622 6.46 -25.07 -19.49
CA ILE A 622 6.93 -24.55 -18.20
C ILE A 622 8.25 -23.81 -18.39
N VAL A 623 8.36 -22.60 -17.84
CA VAL A 623 9.59 -21.79 -17.91
C VAL A 623 10.10 -21.47 -16.52
N GLY A 624 11.29 -21.96 -16.19
CA GLY A 624 11.99 -21.68 -14.93
C GLY A 624 13.20 -20.76 -15.10
N PRO A 625 13.72 -20.18 -14.00
CA PRO A 625 14.73 -19.12 -14.05
C PRO A 625 16.12 -19.60 -14.51
N ASP A 626 16.44 -20.87 -14.29
CA ASP A 626 17.76 -21.40 -14.60
C ASP A 626 17.74 -22.92 -14.79
N ALA A 627 18.77 -23.44 -15.45
CA ALA A 627 18.86 -24.86 -15.76
C ALA A 627 18.92 -25.77 -14.52
N SER A 628 19.42 -25.29 -13.37
CA SER A 628 19.46 -26.09 -12.13
C SER A 628 18.08 -26.22 -11.49
N THR A 629 17.29 -25.16 -11.52
CA THR A 629 15.90 -25.15 -11.08
C THR A 629 15.05 -26.02 -12.00
N CYS A 630 15.19 -25.87 -13.32
CA CYS A 630 14.48 -26.68 -14.31
C CYS A 630 14.83 -28.18 -14.19
N LYS A 631 16.11 -28.56 -14.01
CA LYS A 631 16.51 -29.97 -13.86
C LYS A 631 15.87 -30.68 -12.68
N ARG A 632 15.62 -29.95 -11.59
CA ARG A 632 14.97 -30.45 -10.35
C ARG A 632 13.45 -30.32 -10.40
N PHE A 633 12.91 -29.69 -11.44
CA PHE A 633 11.50 -29.39 -11.52
C PHE A 633 10.66 -30.65 -11.66
N THR A 634 9.59 -30.73 -10.87
CA THR A 634 8.63 -31.83 -10.88
C THR A 634 7.25 -31.30 -11.27
N LEU A 635 6.69 -31.82 -12.36
CA LEU A 635 5.30 -31.57 -12.75
C LEU A 635 4.43 -32.72 -12.27
N VAL A 636 3.61 -32.47 -11.24
CA VAL A 636 2.65 -33.46 -10.73
C VAL A 636 1.44 -33.51 -11.66
N ASP A 637 0.93 -34.70 -11.93
CA ASP A 637 -0.19 -34.96 -12.85
C ASP A 637 0.08 -34.49 -14.29
N ALA A 638 1.36 -34.56 -14.70
CA ALA A 638 1.81 -34.12 -16.01
C ALA A 638 0.96 -34.70 -17.16
N PRO A 639 0.70 -33.93 -18.23
CA PRO A 639 0.09 -34.46 -19.44
C PRO A 639 1.08 -35.39 -20.14
N ALA A 640 0.67 -35.96 -21.29
CA ALA A 640 1.53 -36.81 -22.07
C ALA A 640 2.89 -36.13 -22.37
N PRO A 641 4.01 -36.89 -22.45
CA PRO A 641 5.36 -36.31 -22.63
C PRO A 641 5.53 -35.44 -23.88
N ASP A 642 4.67 -35.61 -24.88
CA ASP A 642 4.60 -34.81 -26.11
C ASP A 642 3.72 -33.57 -26.00
N GLU A 643 2.87 -33.48 -24.97
CA GLU A 643 1.99 -32.33 -24.68
C GLU A 643 2.61 -31.31 -23.70
N HIS A 644 3.82 -31.55 -23.16
CA HIS A 644 4.48 -30.59 -22.28
C HIS A 644 5.99 -30.56 -22.39
N MET A 645 6.58 -29.48 -21.88
CA MET A 645 8.02 -29.31 -21.82
C MET A 645 8.47 -28.34 -20.74
N VAL A 646 9.74 -28.44 -20.36
CA VAL A 646 10.38 -27.59 -19.35
C VAL A 646 11.59 -26.87 -19.96
N CYS A 647 11.52 -25.55 -19.94
CA CYS A 647 12.50 -24.63 -20.51
C CYS A 647 13.11 -23.75 -19.42
N CYS A 648 14.29 -23.20 -19.67
CA CYS A 648 14.88 -22.17 -18.82
C CYS A 648 14.97 -20.80 -19.52
N PHE A 649 14.71 -19.74 -18.77
CA PHE A 649 14.95 -18.36 -19.15
C PHE A 649 15.60 -17.66 -17.96
N ASP A 650 16.83 -17.18 -18.14
CA ASP A 650 17.61 -16.50 -17.11
C ASP A 650 17.56 -14.98 -17.37
N PRO A 651 16.73 -14.21 -16.64
CA PRO A 651 16.55 -12.79 -16.91
C PRO A 651 17.86 -11.99 -16.83
N PRO A 652 18.73 -12.16 -15.83
CA PRO A 652 20.04 -11.50 -15.78
C PRO A 652 20.92 -11.69 -17.03
N LYS A 653 20.74 -12.80 -17.76
CA LYS A 653 21.51 -13.10 -18.99
C LYS A 653 20.86 -12.57 -20.27
N PHE A 654 19.68 -11.95 -20.18
CA PHE A 654 18.96 -11.40 -21.32
C PHE A 654 19.65 -10.22 -22.03
N PRO A 655 20.36 -9.27 -21.38
CA PRO A 655 20.92 -8.12 -22.09
C PRO A 655 22.09 -8.55 -22.98
N ARG A 656 21.77 -8.91 -24.22
CA ARG A 656 22.70 -8.86 -25.35
C ARG A 656 22.51 -7.52 -26.02
N LYS A 657 23.14 -6.46 -25.49
CA LYS A 657 23.49 -5.33 -26.37
C LYS A 657 24.27 -5.97 -27.53
N PRO A 658 23.85 -5.82 -28.80
CA PRO A 658 24.78 -6.04 -29.89
C PRO A 658 25.96 -5.11 -29.61
N ALA A 659 27.19 -5.64 -29.65
CA ALA A 659 28.33 -4.77 -29.83
C ALA A 659 28.04 -3.99 -31.12
N LEU A 660 27.74 -2.70 -30.99
CA LEU A 660 27.69 -1.81 -32.16
C LEU A 660 29.07 -1.94 -32.81
N PRO A 661 29.16 -2.37 -34.08
CA PRO A 661 30.41 -2.24 -34.79
C PRO A 661 30.70 -0.73 -34.88
N TYR A 662 31.92 -0.37 -34.47
CA TYR A 662 32.46 0.98 -34.46
C TYR A 662 32.17 1.79 -35.73
#